data_AF-A0A5B0WLC3-F1
#
_entry.id   AF-A0A5B0WLC3-F1
#
_cell.length_a   1.000
_cell.length_b   1.000
_cell.length_c   1.000
_cell.angle_alpha   90.00
_cell.angle_beta   90.00
_cell.angle_gamma   90.00
#
_symmetry.space_group_name_H-M   'P 1'
#
loop_
_entity.id
_entity.type
_entity.pdbx_description
1 polymer ?
#
loop_
_entity_poly.entity_id
_entity_poly.type
_entity_poly.pdbx_seq_one_letter_code
_entity_poly.pdbx_strand_id
1 'polypeptide(L)'
;MKRRLWYVPVLITSILLSTVINLFVLTPQKAEAASIGTINENDTIYQIMVDRFNDGDTSNNATGAAIRYGENSEEDFRYMKGGDWQGIIDKLSYIKNMGYTAIWISPVAEPQMTNRENNGTGKNTAYHGYNVKNPNAANPYFGTKEKLKELVDSAHALDIKVVIDVVPNHVGDYMLGSQAYYDIPSLQPVAPFNNPAWYHHNGDINWSLADGRYDQWAQDYLENHDLGGLDDIDFDVPAAKQAIFDSIKGWFDYTGADGARVDAAKLMKPTDIGELQNYLGVNTFGENFDGNAEFVSRWVGNNKEWGMLDFPMFFSVLNSFAYGQSFESNIKSTLAQDFYYNGNANHMVTFIDNHDRNRFLTEAGGSVDKLQNALTFIFTVRGTPVVFQGTEQNKGNGNSQIMTGGIADTWNRWSMVKRDASGNVIENYFNENASTYKHVAKLNEIRKNNPALRTGTQREMWAAQNLYAFSRRIDTGTNQGQEAISVFSNQSNGSQTVTIPLRAESSLTAGTVLYNQLNTADTVTVQSGGVTGKQITVSVGANSAKIYAKQQQPSETVPPTTPTNVTATVQNASSALISWTASTDNVGVTGYEVYRNGVKVGTTTTTSYTDNGLSASTTYNYTVKAFDAAGNLSLLSAIASITTPAGNSVTIYYKQGYTSPYIHYRPVGGTWTTSPGVAIPVSDVAGYNKITINIGSASQLEACFNNGSGTWDSNGGSNYLFGTGTWTYTPTGSITSGGPVTPTPTVTPTPTPTVTPTPTPTVTPTPTPTVTPTPTTTPTGNTATIYYKNTAYSSSYIHYKLDGGTVWTTAPGEQLQASSFPGYKSITIQLGTASGLTAAFNNGSGTWDNNGSSNYHFDAGTWSLVNGSISAGEPQADSVTFRVNVPASTPASGPVYLTGTFNSWNAADPAYQLTKGSDGVYSITLSLPAGTAVQYKVTRGAWTNVEVNSNGSDISNRTLTPAGGAQTVNLTVQRWKDL
;
A
#
# COMPACT_ATOMS: atom_id res chain seq x y z
N MET A 1 -58.95 17.64 49.42
CA MET A 1 -57.56 18.14 49.52
C MET A 1 -56.58 16.97 49.56
N LYS A 2 -55.27 17.20 49.35
CA LYS A 2 -54.14 16.22 49.37
C LYS A 2 -54.23 15.04 48.37
N ARG A 3 -53.67 15.21 47.15
CA ARG A 3 -52.98 14.18 46.31
C ARG A 3 -52.57 14.67 44.89
N ARG A 4 -51.88 15.82 44.77
CA ARG A 4 -51.21 16.27 43.52
C ARG A 4 -49.96 17.11 43.85
N LEU A 5 -48.84 16.46 44.18
CA LEU A 5 -47.58 17.16 44.50
C LEU A 5 -46.30 16.30 44.39
N TRP A 6 -46.36 15.13 43.73
CA TRP A 6 -45.23 14.18 43.63
C TRP A 6 -44.72 13.92 42.21
N TYR A 7 -45.44 14.34 41.16
CA TYR A 7 -45.04 14.09 39.77
C TYR A 7 -44.10 15.15 39.18
N VAL A 8 -44.15 16.39 39.66
CA VAL A 8 -43.31 17.49 39.15
C VAL A 8 -41.81 17.28 39.44
N PRO A 9 -41.38 16.87 40.65
CA PRO A 9 -39.96 16.63 40.91
C PRO A 9 -39.40 15.50 40.05
N VAL A 10 -40.13 14.37 39.94
CA VAL A 10 -39.69 13.20 39.17
C VAL A 10 -39.49 13.57 37.70
N LEU A 11 -40.44 14.27 37.08
CA LEU A 11 -40.34 14.67 35.68
C LEU A 11 -39.16 15.62 35.43
N ILE A 12 -38.91 16.57 36.33
CA ILE A 12 -37.77 17.49 36.26
C ILE A 12 -36.44 16.72 36.41
N THR A 13 -36.35 15.78 37.35
CA THR A 13 -35.16 14.92 37.50
C THR A 13 -34.94 14.05 36.26
N SER A 14 -36.00 13.50 35.64
CA SER A 14 -35.88 12.74 34.40
C SER A 14 -35.36 13.58 33.22
N ILE A 15 -35.83 14.83 33.09
CA ILE A 15 -35.40 15.74 32.01
C ILE A 15 -33.97 16.25 32.25
N LEU A 16 -33.59 16.53 33.50
CA LEU A 16 -32.21 16.85 33.86
C LEU A 16 -31.27 15.66 33.64
N LEU A 17 -31.70 14.43 33.98
CA LEU A 17 -30.88 13.24 33.77
C LEU A 17 -30.71 12.93 32.28
N SER A 18 -31.75 13.09 31.45
CA SER A 18 -31.63 12.89 30.00
C SER A 18 -30.81 13.98 29.31
N THR A 19 -30.90 15.24 29.74
CA THR A 19 -30.05 16.32 29.19
C THR A 19 -28.59 16.20 29.64
N VAL A 20 -28.32 15.81 30.89
CA VAL A 20 -26.95 15.53 31.36
C VAL A 20 -26.37 14.28 30.68
N ILE A 21 -27.14 13.21 30.47
CA ILE A 21 -26.67 12.06 29.70
C ILE A 21 -26.32 12.46 28.26
N ASN A 22 -27.16 13.24 27.57
CA ASN A 22 -26.84 13.72 26.21
C ASN A 22 -25.66 14.70 26.17
N LEU A 23 -25.34 15.40 27.27
CA LEU A 23 -24.12 16.23 27.39
C LEU A 23 -22.84 15.41 27.68
N PHE A 24 -22.97 14.14 28.04
CA PHE A 24 -21.85 13.20 28.23
C PHE A 24 -21.84 12.03 27.23
N VAL A 25 -22.75 12.02 26.25
CA VAL A 25 -22.49 11.35 24.97
C VAL A 25 -21.39 12.15 24.28
N LEU A 26 -20.14 11.76 24.55
CA LEU A 26 -19.06 11.98 23.60
C LEU A 26 -19.57 11.47 22.26
N THR A 27 -19.69 12.35 21.26
CA THR A 27 -19.83 11.92 19.87
C THR A 27 -18.73 10.89 19.64
N PRO A 28 -19.04 9.65 19.21
CA PRO A 28 -18.04 8.61 19.10
C PRO A 28 -16.93 9.15 18.21
N GLN A 29 -15.75 9.34 18.81
CA GLN A 29 -14.57 9.80 18.10
C GLN A 29 -14.39 8.87 16.92
N LYS A 30 -14.26 9.42 15.71
CA LYS A 30 -14.10 8.65 14.47
C LYS A 30 -13.01 7.61 14.69
N ALA A 31 -13.41 6.36 14.92
CA ALA A 31 -12.53 5.23 14.99
C ALA A 31 -12.23 4.84 13.55
N GLU A 32 -11.36 5.63 12.92
CA GLU A 32 -10.78 5.30 11.63
C GLU A 32 -10.17 3.91 11.77
N ALA A 33 -10.66 2.97 10.94
CA ALA A 33 -10.12 1.63 10.92
C ALA A 33 -8.64 1.75 10.55
N ALA A 34 -7.77 1.11 11.32
CA ALA A 34 -6.36 1.02 10.97
C ALA A 34 -6.24 0.05 9.80
N SER A 35 -6.37 0.57 8.57
CA SER A 35 -6.23 -0.19 7.31
C SER A 35 -5.04 -1.13 7.40
N ILE A 36 -5.27 -2.39 7.01
CA ILE A 36 -4.24 -3.44 7.03
C ILE A 36 -3.39 -3.43 5.75
N GLY A 37 -3.40 -2.30 5.03
CA GLY A 37 -2.69 -2.05 3.78
C GLY A 37 -3.64 -2.02 2.60
N THR A 38 -3.16 -2.50 1.44
CA THR A 38 -3.97 -2.63 0.23
C THR A 38 -3.76 -3.98 -0.44
N ILE A 39 -4.65 -4.36 -1.34
CA ILE A 39 -4.52 -5.59 -2.14
C ILE A 39 -3.22 -5.60 -2.95
N ASN A 40 -2.55 -6.76 -3.00
CA ASN A 40 -1.31 -6.96 -3.74
C ASN A 40 -1.13 -8.45 -4.12
N GLU A 41 -0.01 -8.79 -4.77
CA GLU A 41 0.23 -10.12 -5.36
C GLU A 41 0.27 -11.25 -4.32
N ASN A 42 0.38 -10.89 -3.03
CA ASN A 42 0.37 -11.84 -1.94
C ASN A 42 -1.01 -12.37 -1.60
N ASP A 43 -2.07 -11.68 -2.03
CA ASP A 43 -3.44 -11.99 -1.64
C ASP A 43 -4.05 -13.16 -2.41
N THR A 44 -5.19 -13.63 -1.88
CA THR A 44 -6.17 -14.45 -2.59
C THR A 44 -7.57 -13.95 -2.23
N ILE A 45 -8.46 -13.87 -3.22
CA ILE A 45 -9.72 -13.14 -3.13
C ILE A 45 -10.91 -14.11 -3.23
N TYR A 46 -11.84 -14.02 -2.28
CA TYR A 46 -13.14 -14.70 -2.34
C TYR A 46 -14.23 -13.70 -2.76
N GLN A 47 -14.82 -13.88 -3.95
CA GLN A 47 -15.86 -12.99 -4.47
C GLN A 47 -17.25 -13.40 -3.94
N ILE A 48 -17.95 -12.42 -3.38
CA ILE A 48 -19.24 -12.54 -2.71
C ILE A 48 -20.28 -11.71 -3.46
N MET A 49 -21.42 -12.31 -3.80
CA MET A 49 -22.61 -11.57 -4.20
C MET A 49 -23.51 -11.43 -2.98
N VAL A 50 -23.60 -10.22 -2.41
CA VAL A 50 -24.11 -10.00 -1.04
C VAL A 50 -25.50 -10.62 -0.82
N ASP A 51 -26.46 -10.29 -1.68
CA ASP A 51 -27.84 -10.86 -1.67
C ASP A 51 -27.87 -12.40 -1.72
N ARG A 52 -26.84 -13.03 -2.30
CA ARG A 52 -26.79 -14.48 -2.57
C ARG A 52 -25.91 -15.23 -1.58
N PHE A 53 -25.37 -14.58 -0.55
CA PHE A 53 -24.41 -15.21 0.36
C PHE A 53 -25.06 -15.78 1.62
N ASN A 54 -25.50 -14.93 2.54
CA ASN A 54 -26.14 -15.34 3.78
C ASN A 54 -27.03 -14.21 4.29
N ASP A 55 -28.17 -14.59 4.85
CA ASP A 55 -29.14 -13.71 5.52
C ASP A 55 -28.79 -13.72 7.02
N GLY A 56 -28.41 -12.56 7.56
CA GLY A 56 -28.04 -12.34 8.96
C GLY A 56 -28.94 -11.32 9.67
N ASP A 57 -29.58 -10.41 8.92
CA ASP A 57 -30.55 -9.44 9.43
C ASP A 57 -31.79 -9.33 8.54
N THR A 58 -32.66 -10.34 8.66
CA THR A 58 -34.02 -10.38 8.07
C THR A 58 -34.87 -9.11 8.23
N SER A 59 -34.51 -8.15 9.09
CA SER A 59 -35.24 -6.88 9.25
C SER A 59 -34.98 -5.87 8.12
N ASN A 60 -33.88 -6.03 7.37
CA ASN A 60 -33.55 -5.21 6.21
C ASN A 60 -34.04 -5.81 4.87
N ASN A 61 -34.48 -7.09 4.86
CA ASN A 61 -34.89 -7.81 3.67
C ASN A 61 -35.94 -7.06 2.83
N ALA A 62 -35.81 -7.14 1.50
CA ALA A 62 -36.79 -6.62 0.58
C ALA A 62 -38.19 -7.22 0.81
N THR A 63 -39.25 -6.47 0.50
CA THR A 63 -40.64 -6.86 0.82
C THR A 63 -41.56 -6.82 -0.40
N GLY A 64 -42.72 -7.47 -0.28
CA GLY A 64 -43.71 -7.52 -1.36
C GLY A 64 -43.19 -8.29 -2.59
N ALA A 65 -43.39 -7.73 -3.78
CA ALA A 65 -43.00 -8.36 -5.04
C ALA A 65 -41.47 -8.41 -5.28
N ALA A 66 -40.69 -7.59 -4.56
CA ALA A 66 -39.25 -7.43 -4.79
C ALA A 66 -38.39 -8.62 -4.30
N ILE A 67 -38.93 -9.49 -3.45
CA ILE A 67 -38.23 -10.65 -2.88
C ILE A 67 -38.85 -11.96 -3.37
N ARG A 68 -38.00 -12.94 -3.72
CA ARG A 68 -38.44 -14.32 -4.01
C ARG A 68 -37.41 -15.31 -3.52
N TYR A 69 -37.67 -15.95 -2.39
CA TYR A 69 -36.74 -16.91 -1.78
C TYR A 69 -36.47 -18.18 -2.61
N GLY A 70 -37.43 -18.61 -3.44
CA GLY A 70 -37.28 -19.80 -4.29
C GLY A 70 -36.29 -19.62 -5.45
N GLU A 71 -35.85 -20.74 -6.02
CA GLU A 71 -34.94 -20.79 -7.17
C GLU A 71 -35.37 -21.93 -8.11
N ASN A 72 -36.59 -21.82 -8.63
CA ASN A 72 -37.26 -22.89 -9.40
C ASN A 72 -37.43 -22.54 -10.88
N SER A 73 -37.31 -21.26 -11.23
CA SER A 73 -37.39 -20.72 -12.59
C SER A 73 -36.35 -19.61 -12.79
N GLU A 74 -35.98 -19.30 -14.04
CA GLU A 74 -35.04 -18.22 -14.35
C GLU A 74 -35.51 -16.88 -13.79
N GLU A 75 -36.81 -16.61 -13.95
CA GLU A 75 -37.50 -15.45 -13.40
C GLU A 75 -37.19 -15.28 -11.91
N ASP A 76 -37.18 -16.36 -11.11
CA ASP A 76 -36.91 -16.23 -9.66
C ASP A 76 -35.48 -15.75 -9.36
N PHE A 77 -34.51 -15.96 -10.24
CA PHE A 77 -33.14 -15.47 -10.07
C PHE A 77 -33.01 -13.95 -10.26
N ARG A 78 -34.04 -13.31 -10.84
CA ARG A 78 -34.10 -11.86 -11.10
C ARG A 78 -34.61 -11.04 -9.89
N TYR A 79 -34.73 -11.64 -8.70
CA TYR A 79 -35.29 -11.02 -7.48
C TYR A 79 -34.34 -11.11 -6.29
N MET A 80 -34.51 -10.24 -5.29
CA MET A 80 -33.81 -10.32 -4.00
C MET A 80 -34.05 -11.68 -3.31
N LYS A 81 -33.06 -12.12 -2.53
CA LYS A 81 -33.05 -13.32 -1.68
C LYS A 81 -32.88 -12.99 -0.19
N GLY A 82 -32.36 -11.81 0.15
CA GLY A 82 -32.20 -11.33 1.52
C GLY A 82 -30.81 -11.60 2.12
N GLY A 83 -29.76 -11.62 1.30
CA GLY A 83 -28.38 -11.71 1.79
C GLY A 83 -27.78 -10.32 2.07
N ASP A 84 -27.04 -10.19 3.17
CA ASP A 84 -26.67 -8.89 3.75
C ASP A 84 -25.27 -8.88 4.41
N TRP A 85 -24.82 -7.70 4.87
CA TRP A 85 -23.50 -7.52 5.47
C TRP A 85 -23.32 -8.20 6.85
N GLN A 86 -24.37 -8.30 7.68
CA GLN A 86 -24.34 -9.14 8.89
C GLN A 86 -24.18 -10.61 8.49
N GLY A 87 -24.86 -11.03 7.44
CA GLY A 87 -24.74 -12.36 6.88
C GLY A 87 -23.32 -12.71 6.43
N ILE A 88 -22.54 -11.73 5.92
CA ILE A 88 -21.11 -11.91 5.64
C ILE A 88 -20.30 -12.01 6.94
N ILE A 89 -20.52 -11.12 7.93
CA ILE A 89 -19.84 -11.17 9.25
C ILE A 89 -19.98 -12.56 9.89
N ASP A 90 -21.20 -13.12 9.89
CA ASP A 90 -21.55 -14.46 10.38
C ASP A 90 -20.84 -15.62 9.67
N LYS A 91 -20.09 -15.35 8.60
CA LYS A 91 -19.45 -16.33 7.70
C LYS A 91 -17.99 -16.00 7.38
N LEU A 92 -17.40 -14.93 7.93
CA LEU A 92 -15.97 -14.62 7.76
C LEU A 92 -15.07 -15.78 8.22
N SER A 93 -15.49 -16.56 9.23
CA SER A 93 -14.78 -17.76 9.69
C SER A 93 -14.69 -18.85 8.62
N TYR A 94 -15.79 -19.16 7.91
CA TYR A 94 -15.82 -20.11 6.80
C TYR A 94 -14.84 -19.72 5.67
N ILE A 95 -14.70 -18.41 5.43
CA ILE A 95 -13.75 -17.85 4.45
C ILE A 95 -12.30 -17.94 4.97
N LYS A 96 -12.04 -17.56 6.23
CA LYS A 96 -10.69 -17.65 6.83
C LYS A 96 -10.21 -19.10 6.97
N ASN A 97 -11.12 -20.05 7.20
CA ASN A 97 -10.84 -21.49 7.25
C ASN A 97 -10.38 -22.05 5.88
N MET A 98 -10.75 -21.40 4.76
CA MET A 98 -10.14 -21.67 3.44
C MET A 98 -8.79 -20.97 3.24
N GLY A 99 -8.31 -20.15 4.18
CA GLY A 99 -7.03 -19.44 4.07
C GLY A 99 -7.01 -18.25 3.12
N TYR A 100 -8.17 -17.68 2.76
CA TYR A 100 -8.24 -16.43 2.00
C TYR A 100 -7.73 -15.23 2.82
N THR A 101 -7.18 -14.22 2.12
CA THR A 101 -6.70 -12.97 2.71
C THR A 101 -7.53 -11.75 2.30
N ALA A 102 -8.46 -11.90 1.36
CA ALA A 102 -9.35 -10.83 0.91
C ALA A 102 -10.74 -11.35 0.53
N ILE A 103 -11.76 -10.49 0.70
CA ILE A 103 -13.09 -10.66 0.12
C ILE A 103 -13.37 -9.54 -0.88
N TRP A 104 -14.09 -9.83 -1.96
CA TRP A 104 -14.66 -8.85 -2.88
C TRP A 104 -16.18 -8.89 -2.74
N ILE A 105 -16.80 -7.78 -2.34
CA ILE A 105 -18.24 -7.66 -2.12
C ILE A 105 -18.90 -6.75 -3.17
N SER A 106 -20.15 -7.07 -3.54
CA SER A 106 -20.98 -6.29 -4.50
C SER A 106 -21.10 -4.79 -4.16
N PRO A 107 -21.51 -3.94 -5.13
CA PRO A 107 -21.64 -2.50 -4.94
C PRO A 107 -22.46 -2.12 -3.71
N VAL A 108 -21.89 -1.21 -2.91
CA VAL A 108 -22.41 -0.85 -1.58
C VAL A 108 -23.42 0.30 -1.59
N ALA A 109 -23.59 0.96 -2.72
CA ALA A 109 -24.49 2.11 -2.89
C ALA A 109 -25.97 1.70 -3.00
N GLU A 110 -26.89 2.61 -2.65
CA GLU A 110 -28.32 2.43 -2.84
C GLU A 110 -28.64 2.28 -4.34
N PRO A 111 -29.24 1.14 -4.79
CA PRO A 111 -29.50 0.89 -6.19
C PRO A 111 -30.90 1.32 -6.62
N GLN A 112 -31.09 1.44 -7.93
CA GLN A 112 -32.39 1.62 -8.58
C GLN A 112 -33.14 0.29 -8.56
N MET A 113 -34.04 0.12 -7.59
CA MET A 113 -34.58 -1.21 -7.26
C MET A 113 -35.33 -1.97 -8.36
N THR A 114 -35.72 -1.33 -9.46
CA THR A 114 -36.24 -1.94 -10.70
C THR A 114 -35.80 -1.08 -11.88
N ASN A 115 -35.49 -1.67 -13.04
CA ASN A 115 -35.20 -0.89 -14.26
C ASN A 115 -36.41 -0.04 -14.73
N ARG A 116 -36.20 0.87 -15.70
CA ARG A 116 -37.21 1.86 -16.13
C ARG A 116 -38.45 1.23 -16.73
N GLU A 117 -38.30 0.15 -17.48
CA GLU A 117 -39.45 -0.61 -18.01
C GLU A 117 -40.32 -1.22 -16.90
N ASN A 118 -39.73 -1.61 -15.77
CA ASN A 118 -40.42 -2.20 -14.62
C ASN A 118 -40.66 -1.20 -13.48
N ASN A 119 -40.51 0.11 -13.72
CA ASN A 119 -40.61 1.24 -12.76
C ASN A 119 -41.60 0.99 -11.60
N GLY A 120 -41.07 0.61 -10.43
CA GLY A 120 -41.83 0.44 -9.19
C GLY A 120 -42.77 -0.79 -9.15
N THR A 121 -42.81 -1.63 -10.19
CA THR A 121 -43.62 -2.85 -10.24
C THR A 121 -43.09 -3.98 -9.35
N GLY A 122 -41.86 -3.85 -8.86
CA GLY A 122 -41.17 -4.85 -8.05
C GLY A 122 -40.56 -6.03 -8.83
N LYS A 123 -40.63 -6.02 -10.17
CA LYS A 123 -40.01 -7.04 -11.03
C LYS A 123 -38.55 -6.70 -11.35
N ASN A 124 -37.74 -7.73 -11.60
CA ASN A 124 -36.33 -7.62 -12.04
C ASN A 124 -35.53 -6.63 -11.17
N THR A 125 -35.25 -7.05 -9.94
CA THR A 125 -34.71 -6.16 -8.91
C THR A 125 -33.19 -6.08 -8.92
N ALA A 126 -32.65 -4.95 -8.46
CA ALA A 126 -31.23 -4.64 -8.37
C ALA A 126 -30.44 -5.38 -7.28
N TYR A 127 -30.63 -6.70 -7.14
CA TYR A 127 -29.95 -7.53 -6.12
C TYR A 127 -28.42 -7.57 -6.27
N HIS A 128 -27.92 -7.22 -7.45
CA HIS A 128 -26.50 -7.16 -7.80
C HIS A 128 -25.86 -5.78 -7.52
N GLY A 129 -26.65 -4.73 -7.24
CA GLY A 129 -26.16 -3.39 -6.89
C GLY A 129 -25.74 -2.46 -8.04
N TYR A 130 -25.35 -2.99 -9.21
CA TYR A 130 -24.72 -2.19 -10.29
C TYR A 130 -25.50 -0.97 -10.80
N ASN A 131 -26.82 -1.06 -10.95
CA ASN A 131 -27.63 0.06 -11.44
C ASN A 131 -27.90 1.07 -10.31
N VAL A 132 -26.91 1.92 -10.00
CA VAL A 132 -26.92 2.81 -8.82
C VAL A 132 -27.99 3.89 -8.89
N LYS A 133 -28.70 4.15 -7.78
CA LYS A 133 -29.66 5.27 -7.62
C LYS A 133 -29.04 6.45 -6.88
N ASN A 134 -28.22 6.16 -5.88
CA ASN A 134 -27.68 7.18 -4.96
C ASN A 134 -26.30 6.74 -4.46
N PRO A 135 -25.21 7.16 -5.13
CA PRO A 135 -23.83 6.83 -4.75
C PRO A 135 -23.43 7.17 -3.31
N ASN A 136 -24.20 8.03 -2.62
CA ASN A 136 -23.92 8.51 -1.26
C ASN A 136 -24.69 7.78 -0.15
N ALA A 137 -25.69 6.95 -0.47
CA ALA A 137 -26.43 6.14 0.50
C ALA A 137 -26.01 4.67 0.43
N ALA A 138 -26.11 3.96 1.56
CA ALA A 138 -25.85 2.52 1.62
C ALA A 138 -27.01 1.75 0.98
N ASN A 139 -26.73 0.59 0.37
CA ASN A 139 -27.77 -0.33 -0.08
C ASN A 139 -28.63 -0.77 1.11
N PRO A 140 -29.90 -0.34 1.21
CA PRO A 140 -30.70 -0.54 2.42
C PRO A 140 -31.08 -2.00 2.65
N TYR A 141 -30.91 -2.87 1.64
CA TYR A 141 -31.13 -4.31 1.72
C TYR A 141 -29.86 -5.10 2.09
N PHE A 142 -28.71 -4.44 2.19
CA PHE A 142 -27.46 -5.04 2.72
C PHE A 142 -27.14 -4.54 4.13
N GLY A 143 -27.66 -3.37 4.53
CA GLY A 143 -27.57 -2.83 5.89
C GLY A 143 -27.38 -1.31 5.93
N THR A 144 -26.90 -0.79 7.07
CA THR A 144 -26.52 0.63 7.19
C THR A 144 -25.04 0.85 6.88
N LYS A 145 -24.64 2.11 6.68
CA LYS A 145 -23.24 2.50 6.47
C LYS A 145 -22.33 2.08 7.64
N GLU A 146 -22.89 2.00 8.85
CA GLU A 146 -22.23 1.52 10.07
C GLU A 146 -22.03 0.01 10.03
N LYS A 147 -23.02 -0.76 9.54
CA LYS A 147 -22.90 -2.22 9.37
C LYS A 147 -21.87 -2.59 8.30
N LEU A 148 -21.74 -1.79 7.23
CA LEU A 148 -20.64 -1.95 6.27
C LEU A 148 -19.27 -1.69 6.92
N LYS A 149 -19.14 -0.66 7.77
CA LYS A 149 -17.91 -0.46 8.55
C LYS A 149 -17.64 -1.63 9.50
N GLU A 150 -18.65 -2.13 10.20
CA GLU A 150 -18.55 -3.28 11.10
C GLU A 150 -18.08 -4.55 10.37
N LEU A 151 -18.49 -4.74 9.10
CA LEU A 151 -17.98 -5.80 8.23
C LEU A 151 -16.48 -5.63 7.93
N VAL A 152 -16.03 -4.42 7.59
CA VAL A 152 -14.59 -4.15 7.36
C VAL A 152 -13.78 -4.32 8.65
N ASP A 153 -14.23 -3.76 9.77
CA ASP A 153 -13.59 -3.92 11.09
C ASP A 153 -13.50 -5.40 11.50
N SER A 154 -14.54 -6.20 11.21
CA SER A 154 -14.59 -7.64 11.51
C SER A 154 -13.67 -8.47 10.59
N ALA A 155 -13.55 -8.08 9.32
CA ALA A 155 -12.63 -8.70 8.37
C ALA A 155 -11.16 -8.38 8.75
N HIS A 156 -10.86 -7.12 9.07
CA HIS A 156 -9.54 -6.69 9.55
C HIS A 156 -9.12 -7.40 10.83
N ALA A 157 -10.05 -7.61 11.78
CA ALA A 157 -9.81 -8.40 12.99
C ALA A 157 -9.45 -9.88 12.74
N LEU A 158 -9.71 -10.39 11.53
CA LEU A 158 -9.36 -11.73 11.06
C LEU A 158 -8.22 -11.72 10.02
N ASP A 159 -7.54 -10.59 9.78
CA ASP A 159 -6.53 -10.46 8.71
C ASP A 159 -7.14 -10.81 7.34
N ILE A 160 -8.30 -10.22 7.03
CA ILE A 160 -8.98 -10.28 5.75
C ILE A 160 -9.22 -8.84 5.27
N LYS A 161 -8.74 -8.53 4.07
CA LYS A 161 -8.99 -7.27 3.36
C LYS A 161 -10.39 -7.24 2.75
N VAL A 162 -10.99 -6.06 2.65
CA VAL A 162 -12.27 -5.87 1.96
C VAL A 162 -12.05 -5.06 0.69
N VAL A 163 -12.34 -5.68 -0.45
CA VAL A 163 -12.46 -5.04 -1.75
C VAL A 163 -13.92 -4.68 -1.98
N ILE A 164 -14.20 -3.40 -2.19
CA ILE A 164 -15.54 -2.92 -2.56
C ILE A 164 -15.65 -2.88 -4.08
N ASP A 165 -16.71 -3.43 -4.63
CA ASP A 165 -17.07 -3.22 -6.02
C ASP A 165 -17.61 -1.80 -6.21
N VAL A 166 -17.08 -1.06 -7.19
CA VAL A 166 -17.39 0.36 -7.41
C VAL A 166 -17.86 0.58 -8.84
N VAL A 167 -18.93 1.37 -8.97
CA VAL A 167 -19.55 1.72 -10.27
C VAL A 167 -19.35 3.21 -10.53
N PRO A 168 -18.19 3.61 -11.06
CA PRO A 168 -17.94 5.00 -11.43
C PRO A 168 -18.53 5.39 -12.79
N ASN A 169 -18.85 4.42 -13.65
CA ASN A 169 -19.19 4.63 -15.04
C ASN A 169 -20.61 5.18 -15.27
N HIS A 170 -21.62 4.56 -14.64
CA HIS A 170 -23.03 4.79 -14.95
C HIS A 170 -23.88 4.85 -13.68
N VAL A 171 -25.12 5.30 -13.81
CA VAL A 171 -26.18 5.10 -12.81
C VAL A 171 -27.21 4.09 -13.32
N GLY A 172 -28.37 3.98 -12.67
CA GLY A 172 -29.50 3.21 -13.21
C GLY A 172 -30.07 3.78 -14.52
N ASP A 173 -31.11 3.12 -15.00
CA ASP A 173 -31.81 3.44 -16.26
C ASP A 173 -32.88 4.52 -16.00
N TYR A 174 -32.60 5.79 -16.27
CA TYR A 174 -33.54 6.90 -16.02
C TYR A 174 -33.93 7.71 -17.25
N MET A 175 -33.15 7.68 -18.34
CA MET A 175 -33.42 8.42 -19.56
C MET A 175 -33.70 7.48 -20.75
N LEU A 176 -34.66 7.86 -21.61
CA LEU A 176 -35.09 7.00 -22.71
C LEU A 176 -34.18 7.17 -23.94
N GLY A 177 -33.05 6.45 -23.93
CA GLY A 177 -32.01 6.54 -24.96
C GLY A 177 -31.37 7.92 -24.98
N SER A 178 -31.19 8.50 -26.17
CA SER A 178 -30.57 9.82 -26.38
C SER A 178 -31.40 11.04 -25.90
N GLN A 179 -32.18 10.91 -24.84
CA GLN A 179 -33.00 11.98 -24.25
C GLN A 179 -32.27 12.70 -23.12
N ALA A 180 -31.97 13.99 -23.32
CA ALA A 180 -31.38 14.88 -22.33
C ALA A 180 -32.33 15.32 -21.19
N TYR A 181 -33.30 14.47 -20.82
CA TYR A 181 -34.27 14.71 -19.76
C TYR A 181 -34.94 13.40 -19.30
N TYR A 182 -35.37 13.38 -18.03
CA TYR A 182 -36.15 12.28 -17.47
C TYR A 182 -37.60 12.33 -17.99
N ASP A 183 -37.99 11.39 -18.85
CA ASP A 183 -39.33 11.32 -19.43
C ASP A 183 -40.40 10.88 -18.41
N ILE A 184 -39.96 10.24 -17.32
CA ILE A 184 -40.75 9.89 -16.14
C ILE A 184 -40.27 10.75 -14.95
N PRO A 185 -40.90 11.91 -14.65
CA PRO A 185 -40.36 12.86 -13.66
C PRO A 185 -40.24 12.36 -12.21
N SER A 186 -40.88 11.23 -11.87
CA SER A 186 -40.77 10.58 -10.55
C SER A 186 -39.65 9.53 -10.46
N LEU A 187 -38.99 9.21 -11.58
CA LEU A 187 -37.93 8.22 -11.67
C LEU A 187 -36.65 8.94 -12.08
N GLN A 188 -35.83 9.27 -11.09
CA GLN A 188 -34.55 9.98 -11.22
C GLN A 188 -33.55 9.39 -10.20
N PRO A 189 -32.23 9.50 -10.43
CA PRO A 189 -31.23 9.28 -9.37
C PRO A 189 -31.35 10.36 -8.30
N VAL A 190 -30.61 10.25 -7.20
CA VAL A 190 -30.64 11.25 -6.11
C VAL A 190 -29.66 12.38 -6.37
N ALA A 191 -30.08 13.62 -6.07
CA ALA A 191 -29.26 14.82 -6.20
C ALA A 191 -27.89 14.67 -5.48
N PRO A 192 -26.77 15.13 -6.09
CA PRO A 192 -26.69 15.97 -7.28
C PRO A 192 -26.78 15.24 -8.62
N PHE A 193 -26.81 13.90 -8.63
CA PHE A 193 -26.82 13.08 -9.84
C PHE A 193 -28.11 13.21 -10.68
N ASN A 194 -29.16 13.86 -10.17
CA ASN A 194 -30.38 14.15 -10.93
C ASN A 194 -30.25 15.34 -11.92
N ASN A 195 -29.03 15.62 -12.38
CA ASN A 195 -28.75 16.59 -13.43
C ASN A 195 -28.51 15.83 -14.75
N PRO A 196 -29.42 15.89 -15.75
CA PRO A 196 -29.22 15.16 -17.00
C PRO A 196 -27.97 15.62 -17.75
N ALA A 197 -27.55 16.89 -17.60
CA ALA A 197 -26.33 17.44 -18.20
C ALA A 197 -25.01 16.99 -17.51
N TRP A 198 -25.04 15.85 -16.80
CA TRP A 198 -23.87 15.11 -16.27
C TRP A 198 -23.71 13.75 -16.95
N TYR A 199 -24.48 13.46 -18.00
CA TYR A 199 -24.54 12.18 -18.68
C TYR A 199 -24.33 12.35 -20.17
N HIS A 200 -23.78 11.32 -20.81
CA HIS A 200 -23.82 11.21 -22.25
C HIS A 200 -25.26 10.96 -22.72
N HIS A 201 -25.56 11.36 -23.95
CA HIS A 201 -26.90 11.27 -24.55
C HIS A 201 -26.84 10.66 -25.95
N ASN A 202 -25.95 9.68 -26.15
CA ASN A 202 -25.75 9.04 -27.45
C ASN A 202 -26.58 7.74 -27.60
N GLY A 203 -27.06 7.16 -26.50
CA GLY A 203 -27.81 5.91 -26.48
C GLY A 203 -26.91 4.68 -26.34
N ASP A 204 -27.52 3.50 -26.39
CA ASP A 204 -26.85 2.21 -26.19
C ASP A 204 -25.62 1.96 -27.07
N ILE A 205 -24.61 1.31 -26.48
CA ILE A 205 -23.48 0.72 -27.20
C ILE A 205 -23.99 -0.29 -28.23
N ASN A 206 -23.85 0.04 -29.52
CA ASN A 206 -24.04 -0.93 -30.59
C ASN A 206 -22.78 -1.79 -30.72
N TRP A 207 -22.75 -2.91 -29.99
CA TRP A 207 -21.65 -3.87 -29.98
C TRP A 207 -21.22 -4.37 -31.35
N SER A 208 -22.10 -4.39 -32.37
CA SER A 208 -21.71 -4.78 -33.75
C SER A 208 -20.75 -3.78 -34.44
N LEU A 209 -20.57 -2.58 -33.87
CA LEU A 209 -19.62 -1.58 -34.32
C LEU A 209 -18.29 -1.65 -33.57
N ALA A 210 -18.32 -1.93 -32.26
CA ALA A 210 -17.15 -1.84 -31.37
C ALA A 210 -16.50 -3.19 -31.03
N ASP A 211 -17.26 -4.30 -31.01
CA ASP A 211 -16.71 -5.60 -30.62
C ASP A 211 -15.64 -6.08 -31.61
N GLY A 212 -14.58 -6.69 -31.08
CA GLY A 212 -13.38 -7.09 -31.83
C GLY A 212 -12.56 -5.93 -32.42
N ARG A 213 -12.88 -4.66 -32.13
CA ARG A 213 -12.07 -3.50 -32.53
C ARG A 213 -11.27 -2.94 -31.37
N TYR A 214 -10.05 -2.52 -31.68
CA TYR A 214 -9.08 -2.01 -30.71
C TYR A 214 -8.44 -0.68 -31.16
N ASP A 215 -9.02 0.00 -32.14
CA ASP A 215 -8.62 1.34 -32.56
C ASP A 215 -9.19 2.43 -31.62
N GLN A 216 -8.69 3.67 -31.73
CA GLN A 216 -9.13 4.77 -30.88
C GLN A 216 -10.61 5.11 -31.09
N TRP A 217 -11.15 4.98 -32.31
CA TRP A 217 -12.55 5.28 -32.56
C TRP A 217 -13.48 4.30 -31.83
N ALA A 218 -13.12 3.00 -31.78
CA ALA A 218 -13.88 2.02 -31.01
C ALA A 218 -13.80 2.30 -29.50
N GLN A 219 -12.67 2.81 -29.01
CA GLN A 219 -12.51 3.23 -27.62
C GLN A 219 -13.36 4.47 -27.30
N ASP A 220 -13.21 5.54 -28.09
CA ASP A 220 -14.01 6.78 -27.98
C ASP A 220 -15.52 6.46 -28.07
N TYR A 221 -15.92 5.49 -28.90
CA TYR A 221 -17.31 5.06 -29.02
C TYR A 221 -17.83 4.39 -27.73
N LEU A 222 -17.04 3.49 -27.13
CA LEU A 222 -17.40 2.82 -25.88
C LEU A 222 -17.44 3.77 -24.67
N GLU A 223 -16.60 4.82 -24.66
CA GLU A 223 -16.50 5.82 -23.59
C GLU A 223 -17.58 6.92 -23.62
N ASN A 224 -18.58 6.79 -24.49
CA ASN A 224 -19.58 7.84 -24.75
C ASN A 224 -21.01 7.29 -24.94
N HIS A 225 -21.29 6.02 -24.62
CA HIS A 225 -22.57 5.34 -24.92
C HIS A 225 -23.02 4.44 -23.77
N ASP A 226 -24.34 4.29 -23.64
CA ASP A 226 -24.97 3.64 -22.48
C ASP A 226 -24.74 2.12 -22.44
N LEU A 227 -24.49 1.57 -21.24
CA LEU A 227 -24.31 0.14 -21.03
C LEU A 227 -25.67 -0.58 -20.90
N GLY A 228 -26.42 -0.65 -22.02
CA GLY A 228 -27.71 -1.34 -22.06
C GLY A 228 -28.79 -0.63 -21.24
N GLY A 229 -28.96 0.67 -21.50
CA GLY A 229 -29.90 1.57 -20.83
C GLY A 229 -29.42 2.13 -19.49
N LEU A 230 -28.21 1.80 -19.03
CA LEU A 230 -27.63 2.37 -17.81
C LEU A 230 -26.99 3.72 -18.14
N ASP A 231 -27.57 4.83 -17.65
CA ASP A 231 -27.21 6.20 -18.05
C ASP A 231 -25.72 6.48 -17.76
N ASP A 232 -24.94 6.69 -18.83
CA ASP A 232 -23.47 6.82 -18.81
C ASP A 232 -23.01 8.22 -18.37
N ILE A 233 -22.12 8.31 -17.37
CA ILE A 233 -21.70 9.58 -16.78
C ILE A 233 -20.67 10.27 -17.68
N ASP A 234 -20.93 11.52 -18.06
CA ASP A 234 -20.00 12.34 -18.85
C ASP A 234 -18.80 12.74 -17.97
N PHE A 235 -17.65 12.08 -18.20
CA PHE A 235 -16.42 12.32 -17.47
C PHE A 235 -15.64 13.56 -17.95
N ASP A 236 -15.96 14.11 -19.13
CA ASP A 236 -15.44 15.39 -19.60
C ASP A 236 -16.20 16.58 -18.97
N VAL A 237 -17.35 16.35 -18.31
CA VAL A 237 -17.99 17.26 -17.34
C VAL A 237 -17.33 17.10 -15.95
N PRO A 238 -16.44 18.02 -15.52
CA PRO A 238 -15.59 17.76 -14.35
C PRO A 238 -16.36 17.69 -13.02
N ALA A 239 -17.54 18.31 -12.97
CA ALA A 239 -18.43 18.25 -11.81
C ALA A 239 -19.08 16.87 -11.61
N ALA A 240 -19.34 16.15 -12.70
CA ALA A 240 -19.91 14.80 -12.67
C ALA A 240 -18.84 13.79 -12.22
N LYS A 241 -17.69 13.79 -12.91
CA LYS A 241 -16.50 12.99 -12.56
C LYS A 241 -16.08 13.19 -11.10
N GLN A 242 -15.95 14.43 -10.64
CA GLN A 242 -15.58 14.69 -9.24
C GLN A 242 -16.66 14.22 -8.26
N ALA A 243 -17.95 14.41 -8.56
CA ALA A 243 -19.02 13.98 -7.66
C ALA A 243 -19.08 12.45 -7.48
N ILE A 244 -18.86 11.66 -8.54
CA ILE A 244 -18.81 10.19 -8.43
C ILE A 244 -17.51 9.74 -7.74
N PHE A 245 -16.37 10.39 -8.00
CA PHE A 245 -15.11 10.14 -7.28
C PHE A 245 -15.23 10.43 -5.78
N ASP A 246 -15.82 11.56 -5.40
CA ASP A 246 -16.08 11.95 -4.00
C ASP A 246 -17.04 10.96 -3.32
N SER A 247 -18.07 10.50 -4.02
CA SER A 247 -19.02 9.51 -3.50
C SER A 247 -18.34 8.17 -3.23
N ILE A 248 -17.50 7.69 -4.15
CA ILE A 248 -16.73 6.45 -3.98
C ILE A 248 -15.72 6.63 -2.84
N LYS A 249 -14.92 7.71 -2.85
CA LYS A 249 -13.94 8.05 -1.79
C LYS A 249 -14.58 8.12 -0.40
N GLY A 250 -15.81 8.64 -0.31
CA GLY A 250 -16.62 8.70 0.90
C GLY A 250 -17.06 7.35 1.48
N TRP A 251 -16.83 6.22 0.78
CA TRP A 251 -16.92 4.87 1.35
C TRP A 251 -15.60 4.44 1.98
N PHE A 252 -14.48 4.63 1.28
CA PHE A 252 -13.14 4.30 1.77
C PHE A 252 -12.77 5.13 3.02
N ASP A 253 -13.04 6.44 3.02
CA ASP A 253 -12.80 7.37 4.16
C ASP A 253 -13.74 7.15 5.37
N TYR A 254 -14.70 6.24 5.25
CA TYR A 254 -15.58 5.82 6.35
C TYR A 254 -15.24 4.43 6.87
N THR A 255 -15.00 3.49 5.96
CA THR A 255 -14.85 2.06 6.28
C THR A 255 -13.40 1.65 6.53
N GLY A 256 -12.43 2.25 5.82
CA GLY A 256 -11.04 1.79 5.76
C GLY A 256 -10.80 0.59 4.84
N ALA A 257 -11.70 0.32 3.89
CA ALA A 257 -11.57 -0.75 2.91
C ALA A 257 -10.26 -0.68 2.09
N ASP A 258 -9.75 -1.84 1.66
CA ASP A 258 -8.34 -2.02 1.28
C ASP A 258 -8.11 -2.05 -0.24
N GLY A 259 -9.17 -1.95 -1.05
CA GLY A 259 -9.07 -1.91 -2.52
C GLY A 259 -10.45 -1.80 -3.18
N ALA A 260 -10.45 -1.57 -4.49
CA ALA A 260 -11.69 -1.56 -5.29
C ALA A 260 -11.63 -2.53 -6.48
N ARG A 261 -12.76 -3.17 -6.80
CA ARG A 261 -12.98 -3.71 -8.16
C ARG A 261 -13.74 -2.66 -8.94
N VAL A 262 -13.21 -2.22 -10.08
CA VAL A 262 -13.86 -1.19 -10.92
C VAL A 262 -14.78 -1.87 -11.93
N ASP A 263 -16.09 -1.66 -11.78
CA ASP A 263 -17.09 -2.12 -12.73
C ASP A 263 -16.97 -1.42 -14.09
N ALA A 264 -17.34 -2.12 -15.17
CA ALA A 264 -17.40 -1.60 -16.53
C ALA A 264 -16.12 -0.90 -17.06
N ALA A 265 -14.95 -1.13 -16.46
CA ALA A 265 -13.70 -0.39 -16.73
C ALA A 265 -13.29 -0.27 -18.21
N LYS A 266 -13.68 -1.22 -19.07
CA LYS A 266 -13.55 -1.15 -20.55
C LYS A 266 -14.13 0.13 -21.17
N LEU A 267 -15.18 0.68 -20.57
CA LEU A 267 -15.96 1.83 -21.04
C LEU A 267 -15.42 3.17 -20.49
N MET A 268 -14.29 3.18 -19.78
CA MET A 268 -13.72 4.41 -19.22
C MET A 268 -12.29 4.61 -19.70
N LYS A 269 -11.92 5.89 -19.86
CA LYS A 269 -10.56 6.32 -20.19
C LYS A 269 -9.56 5.72 -19.18
N PRO A 270 -8.49 5.01 -19.62
CA PRO A 270 -7.48 4.45 -18.71
C PRO A 270 -6.83 5.47 -17.77
N THR A 271 -6.78 6.75 -18.17
CA THR A 271 -6.30 7.86 -17.34
C THR A 271 -7.27 8.22 -16.21
N ASP A 272 -8.57 8.20 -16.46
CA ASP A 272 -9.58 8.58 -15.46
C ASP A 272 -9.70 7.52 -14.37
N ILE A 273 -9.61 6.25 -14.77
CA ILE A 273 -9.46 5.13 -13.85
C ILE A 273 -8.15 5.22 -13.05
N GLY A 274 -7.04 5.62 -13.68
CA GLY A 274 -5.78 5.89 -12.98
C GLY A 274 -5.89 7.05 -11.98
N GLU A 275 -6.63 8.10 -12.32
CA GLU A 275 -6.96 9.19 -11.39
C GLU A 275 -7.85 8.71 -10.24
N LEU A 276 -8.85 7.84 -10.50
CA LEU A 276 -9.67 7.23 -9.46
C LEU A 276 -8.81 6.42 -8.48
N GLN A 277 -7.95 5.50 -8.94
CA GLN A 277 -7.07 4.73 -8.06
C GLN A 277 -6.18 5.65 -7.20
N ASN A 278 -5.56 6.66 -7.81
CA ASN A 278 -4.73 7.64 -7.11
C ASN A 278 -5.54 8.46 -6.09
N TYR A 279 -6.83 8.75 -6.38
CA TYR A 279 -7.72 9.48 -5.49
C TYR A 279 -8.20 8.63 -4.31
N LEU A 280 -8.48 7.33 -4.53
CA LEU A 280 -8.84 6.39 -3.46
C LEU A 280 -7.67 6.09 -2.52
N GLY A 281 -6.43 6.07 -3.03
CA GLY A 281 -5.23 5.79 -2.24
C GLY A 281 -5.03 4.30 -1.92
N VAL A 282 -5.78 3.43 -2.57
CA VAL A 282 -5.70 1.95 -2.50
C VAL A 282 -5.60 1.39 -3.91
N ASN A 283 -4.97 0.22 -4.06
CA ASN A 283 -4.90 -0.48 -5.34
C ASN A 283 -6.29 -0.93 -5.81
N THR A 284 -6.51 -0.87 -7.12
CA THR A 284 -7.74 -1.31 -7.77
C THR A 284 -7.46 -2.37 -8.84
N PHE A 285 -8.50 -3.14 -9.20
CA PHE A 285 -8.51 -3.92 -10.43
C PHE A 285 -9.85 -3.82 -11.16
N GLY A 286 -9.80 -3.52 -12.46
CA GLY A 286 -10.99 -3.25 -13.26
C GLY A 286 -11.51 -4.44 -14.05
N GLU A 287 -12.76 -4.33 -14.47
CA GLU A 287 -13.36 -5.20 -15.46
C GLU A 287 -13.15 -4.69 -16.90
N ASN A 288 -12.18 -5.29 -17.58
CA ASN A 288 -12.14 -5.23 -19.03
C ASN A 288 -12.50 -6.59 -19.63
N PHE A 289 -13.79 -6.77 -19.94
CA PHE A 289 -14.30 -7.96 -20.62
C PHE A 289 -13.80 -7.95 -22.08
N ASP A 290 -12.60 -8.48 -22.29
CA ASP A 290 -12.00 -8.67 -23.61
C ASP A 290 -11.00 -9.84 -23.62
N GLY A 291 -10.87 -10.52 -24.76
CA GLY A 291 -9.90 -11.62 -24.92
C GLY A 291 -8.49 -11.14 -25.32
N ASN A 292 -8.34 -9.88 -25.73
CA ASN A 292 -7.09 -9.34 -26.25
C ASN A 292 -6.20 -8.75 -25.15
N ALA A 293 -5.08 -9.41 -24.86
CA ALA A 293 -4.09 -8.97 -23.86
C ALA A 293 -3.45 -7.60 -24.18
N GLU A 294 -3.26 -7.26 -25.47
CA GLU A 294 -2.77 -5.92 -25.87
C GLU A 294 -3.78 -4.84 -25.47
N PHE A 295 -5.07 -5.09 -25.72
CA PHE A 295 -6.14 -4.16 -25.38
C PHE A 295 -6.29 -4.02 -23.86
N VAL A 296 -6.41 -5.13 -23.11
CA VAL A 296 -6.54 -5.10 -21.64
C VAL A 296 -5.33 -4.41 -20.97
N SER A 297 -4.12 -4.55 -21.51
CA SER A 297 -2.92 -3.87 -20.99
C SER A 297 -3.00 -2.34 -20.99
N ARG A 298 -3.92 -1.74 -21.76
CA ARG A 298 -4.12 -0.28 -21.80
C ARG A 298 -4.54 0.28 -20.45
N TRP A 299 -5.21 -0.49 -19.59
CA TRP A 299 -5.60 -0.08 -18.24
C TRP A 299 -4.65 -0.52 -17.11
N VAL A 300 -3.58 -1.26 -17.40
CA VAL A 300 -2.66 -1.78 -16.38
C VAL A 300 -1.37 -0.97 -16.29
N GLY A 301 -0.95 -0.65 -15.07
CA GLY A 301 0.37 -0.10 -14.74
C GLY A 301 0.37 1.38 -14.32
N ASN A 302 1.51 2.05 -14.50
CA ASN A 302 1.73 3.40 -13.98
C ASN A 302 0.73 4.43 -14.56
N ASN A 303 0.13 5.25 -13.69
CA ASN A 303 -0.96 6.21 -13.97
C ASN A 303 -2.24 5.56 -14.54
N LYS A 304 -2.50 4.30 -14.19
CA LYS A 304 -3.70 3.50 -14.50
C LYS A 304 -4.01 2.62 -13.28
N GLU A 305 -4.71 1.49 -13.43
CA GLU A 305 -4.90 0.53 -12.32
C GLU A 305 -3.64 -0.29 -12.01
N TRP A 306 -3.56 -0.77 -10.76
CA TRP A 306 -2.61 -1.80 -10.35
C TRP A 306 -2.81 -3.07 -11.18
N GLY A 307 -4.05 -3.56 -11.30
CA GLY A 307 -4.39 -4.78 -12.04
C GLY A 307 -5.66 -4.69 -12.90
N MET A 308 -6.03 -5.80 -13.52
CA MET A 308 -7.28 -6.02 -14.27
C MET A 308 -7.74 -7.46 -14.04
N LEU A 309 -9.05 -7.73 -14.15
CA LEU A 309 -9.55 -9.10 -14.32
C LEU A 309 -8.95 -9.69 -15.61
N ASP A 310 -8.24 -10.82 -15.51
CA ASP A 310 -7.52 -11.43 -16.63
C ASP A 310 -8.46 -12.27 -17.50
N PHE A 311 -9.37 -11.58 -18.21
CA PHE A 311 -10.24 -12.18 -19.22
C PHE A 311 -9.47 -12.96 -20.31
N PRO A 312 -8.32 -12.49 -20.84
CA PRO A 312 -7.49 -13.27 -21.77
C PRO A 312 -7.09 -14.64 -21.19
N MET A 313 -6.67 -14.69 -19.92
CA MET A 313 -6.37 -15.95 -19.23
C MET A 313 -7.62 -16.78 -18.98
N PHE A 314 -8.73 -16.17 -18.53
CA PHE A 314 -10.01 -16.86 -18.28
C PHE A 314 -10.50 -17.63 -19.52
N PHE A 315 -10.52 -17.00 -20.70
CA PHE A 315 -10.92 -17.68 -21.96
C PHE A 315 -9.97 -18.85 -22.28
N SER A 316 -8.68 -18.66 -22.05
CA SER A 316 -7.64 -19.69 -22.26
C SER A 316 -7.80 -20.87 -21.29
N VAL A 317 -8.21 -20.60 -20.05
CA VAL A 317 -8.47 -21.61 -19.01
C VAL A 317 -9.76 -22.39 -19.30
N LEU A 318 -10.84 -21.74 -19.76
CA LEU A 318 -12.02 -22.45 -20.25
C LEU A 318 -11.66 -23.40 -21.41
N ASN A 319 -10.98 -22.88 -22.44
CA ASN A 319 -10.62 -23.67 -23.61
C ASN A 319 -9.76 -24.90 -23.24
N SER A 320 -8.69 -24.72 -22.46
CA SER A 320 -7.82 -25.84 -22.10
C SER A 320 -8.41 -26.75 -21.01
N PHE A 321 -8.95 -26.24 -19.91
CA PHE A 321 -9.36 -27.08 -18.78
C PHE A 321 -10.83 -27.52 -18.84
N ALA A 322 -11.77 -26.65 -19.23
CA ALA A 322 -13.18 -27.03 -19.35
C ALA A 322 -13.42 -27.85 -20.63
N TYR A 323 -12.97 -27.34 -21.79
CA TYR A 323 -13.24 -27.98 -23.09
C TYR A 323 -12.15 -28.97 -23.55
N GLY A 324 -10.98 -29.04 -22.89
CA GLY A 324 -9.92 -29.99 -23.22
C GLY A 324 -9.14 -29.65 -24.51
N GLN A 325 -9.12 -28.38 -24.92
CA GLN A 325 -8.36 -27.93 -26.08
C GLN A 325 -6.86 -27.81 -25.81
N SER A 326 -6.07 -27.70 -26.87
CA SER A 326 -4.61 -27.63 -26.79
C SER A 326 -4.12 -26.51 -25.87
N PHE A 327 -3.22 -26.83 -24.93
CA PHE A 327 -2.50 -25.83 -24.13
C PHE A 327 -1.63 -24.92 -25.00
N GLU A 328 -1.12 -25.42 -26.14
CA GLU A 328 -0.23 -24.64 -27.01
C GLU A 328 -0.96 -23.53 -27.78
N SER A 329 -2.24 -23.71 -28.07
CA SER A 329 -3.07 -22.70 -28.74
C SER A 329 -3.80 -21.75 -27.78
N ASN A 330 -3.73 -22.00 -26.47
CA ASN A 330 -4.48 -21.26 -25.44
C ASN A 330 -3.56 -20.73 -24.33
N ILE A 331 -3.26 -21.54 -23.31
CA ILE A 331 -2.46 -21.09 -22.15
C ILE A 331 -1.08 -20.56 -22.57
N LYS A 332 -0.39 -21.23 -23.50
CA LYS A 332 0.92 -20.81 -24.02
C LYS A 332 0.85 -19.53 -24.84
N SER A 333 -0.09 -19.43 -25.77
CA SER A 333 -0.24 -18.26 -26.64
C SER A 333 -0.65 -17.01 -25.86
N THR A 334 -1.42 -17.16 -24.77
CA THR A 334 -1.79 -16.06 -23.88
C THR A 334 -0.64 -15.67 -22.94
N LEU A 335 0.07 -16.61 -22.31
CA LEU A 335 1.26 -16.29 -21.50
C LEU A 335 2.40 -15.70 -22.34
N ALA A 336 2.50 -16.05 -23.62
CA ALA A 336 3.44 -15.43 -24.55
C ALA A 336 3.15 -13.94 -24.85
N GLN A 337 1.97 -13.43 -24.46
CA GLN A 337 1.56 -12.02 -24.59
C GLN A 337 1.77 -11.20 -23.30
N ASP A 338 2.27 -11.81 -22.22
CA ASP A 338 2.50 -11.14 -20.92
C ASP A 338 3.44 -9.91 -20.99
N PHE A 339 4.19 -9.76 -22.09
CA PHE A 339 5.03 -8.58 -22.34
C PHE A 339 4.23 -7.28 -22.50
N TYR A 340 2.96 -7.34 -22.95
CA TYR A 340 2.11 -6.14 -23.05
C TYR A 340 1.85 -5.50 -21.68
N TYR A 341 1.79 -6.29 -20.60
CA TYR A 341 1.62 -5.78 -19.24
C TYR A 341 2.88 -5.08 -18.69
N ASN A 342 3.98 -5.00 -19.44
CA ASN A 342 5.19 -4.23 -19.11
C ASN A 342 5.72 -4.47 -17.68
N GLY A 343 5.78 -5.74 -17.27
CA GLY A 343 6.21 -6.18 -15.93
C GLY A 343 5.08 -6.35 -14.90
N ASN A 344 3.92 -5.72 -15.10
CA ASN A 344 2.77 -5.76 -14.17
C ASN A 344 1.95 -7.07 -14.23
N ALA A 345 2.43 -8.10 -14.93
CA ALA A 345 1.67 -9.33 -15.19
C ALA A 345 1.30 -10.10 -13.89
N ASN A 346 2.04 -9.91 -12.78
CA ASN A 346 1.69 -10.47 -11.47
C ASN A 346 0.50 -9.75 -10.78
N HIS A 347 0.13 -8.54 -11.21
CA HIS A 347 -1.01 -7.79 -10.64
C HIS A 347 -2.35 -8.20 -11.24
N MET A 348 -2.33 -8.82 -12.43
CA MET A 348 -3.51 -9.34 -13.12
C MET A 348 -4.27 -10.33 -12.23
N VAL A 349 -5.60 -10.24 -12.23
CA VAL A 349 -6.48 -10.96 -11.31
C VAL A 349 -7.10 -12.16 -12.03
N THR A 350 -6.67 -13.37 -11.67
CA THR A 350 -6.98 -14.61 -12.40
C THR A 350 -8.22 -15.30 -11.82
N PHE A 351 -9.13 -15.74 -12.69
CA PHE A 351 -10.40 -16.35 -12.29
C PHE A 351 -10.83 -17.43 -13.29
N ILE A 352 -11.81 -18.27 -12.90
CA ILE A 352 -12.35 -19.35 -13.74
C ILE A 352 -13.87 -19.26 -13.94
N ASP A 353 -14.57 -18.57 -13.04
CA ASP A 353 -15.94 -18.09 -13.16
C ASP A 353 -16.13 -16.84 -12.29
N ASN A 354 -17.19 -16.08 -12.61
CA ASN A 354 -17.66 -14.91 -11.87
C ASN A 354 -19.21 -14.89 -11.95
N HIS A 355 -19.83 -13.75 -11.64
CA HIS A 355 -21.28 -13.61 -11.71
C HIS A 355 -21.84 -13.25 -13.11
N ASP A 356 -21.00 -13.16 -14.14
CA ASP A 356 -21.39 -12.70 -15.49
C ASP A 356 -21.06 -13.73 -16.57
N ARG A 357 -20.41 -14.83 -16.18
CA ARG A 357 -20.08 -15.97 -17.03
C ARG A 357 -20.70 -17.24 -16.43
N ASN A 358 -20.89 -18.26 -17.27
CA ASN A 358 -21.29 -19.59 -16.80
C ASN A 358 -20.31 -20.08 -15.72
N ARG A 359 -20.82 -20.77 -14.69
CA ARG A 359 -19.97 -21.43 -13.71
C ARG A 359 -19.08 -22.45 -14.40
N PHE A 360 -17.81 -22.50 -14.02
CA PHE A 360 -16.79 -23.33 -14.66
C PHE A 360 -17.19 -24.80 -14.65
N LEU A 361 -17.85 -25.27 -13.59
CA LEU A 361 -18.30 -26.66 -13.50
C LEU A 361 -19.35 -27.03 -14.56
N THR A 362 -20.18 -26.07 -15.00
CA THR A 362 -21.14 -26.29 -16.11
C THR A 362 -20.40 -26.36 -17.44
N GLU A 363 -19.45 -25.45 -17.72
CA GLU A 363 -18.62 -25.50 -18.93
C GLU A 363 -17.74 -26.77 -18.98
N ALA A 364 -17.30 -27.26 -17.82
CA ALA A 364 -16.54 -28.50 -17.67
C ALA A 364 -17.40 -29.79 -17.74
N GLY A 365 -18.71 -29.67 -17.96
CA GLY A 365 -19.63 -30.80 -18.08
C GLY A 365 -19.86 -31.57 -16.76
N GLY A 366 -19.81 -30.90 -15.62
CA GLY A 366 -19.96 -31.50 -14.28
C GLY A 366 -18.68 -32.13 -13.71
N SER A 367 -17.54 -32.03 -14.39
CA SER A 367 -16.28 -32.63 -13.93
C SER A 367 -15.61 -31.81 -12.82
N VAL A 368 -15.69 -32.32 -11.59
CA VAL A 368 -14.97 -31.76 -10.43
C VAL A 368 -13.45 -31.84 -10.60
N ASP A 369 -12.93 -32.89 -11.26
CA ASP A 369 -11.49 -33.01 -11.54
C ASP A 369 -10.98 -31.84 -12.40
N LYS A 370 -11.69 -31.51 -13.49
CA LYS A 370 -11.39 -30.33 -14.33
C LYS A 370 -11.46 -29.03 -13.54
N LEU A 371 -12.46 -28.87 -12.66
CA LEU A 371 -12.60 -27.71 -11.79
C LEU A 371 -11.40 -27.57 -10.84
N GLN A 372 -11.01 -28.63 -10.15
CA GLN A 372 -9.86 -28.62 -9.23
C GLN A 372 -8.54 -28.42 -9.98
N ASN A 373 -8.40 -28.93 -11.20
CA ASN A 373 -7.25 -28.71 -12.08
C ASN A 373 -7.14 -27.22 -12.50
N ALA A 374 -8.25 -26.60 -12.92
CA ALA A 374 -8.31 -25.18 -13.28
C ALA A 374 -8.06 -24.24 -12.08
N LEU A 375 -8.61 -24.58 -10.90
CA LEU A 375 -8.28 -23.89 -9.65
C LEU A 375 -6.79 -23.99 -9.32
N THR A 376 -6.20 -25.19 -9.46
CA THR A 376 -4.75 -25.37 -9.25
C THR A 376 -3.92 -24.51 -10.20
N PHE A 377 -4.40 -24.30 -11.43
CA PHE A 377 -3.76 -23.42 -12.39
C PHE A 377 -3.82 -21.96 -11.94
N ILE A 378 -5.00 -21.38 -11.68
CA ILE A 378 -5.10 -19.94 -11.33
C ILE A 378 -4.39 -19.58 -10.02
N PHE A 379 -4.29 -20.52 -9.05
CA PHE A 379 -3.56 -20.29 -7.80
C PHE A 379 -2.03 -20.31 -7.96
N THR A 380 -1.48 -20.91 -9.03
CA THR A 380 -0.04 -21.11 -9.22
C THR A 380 0.57 -20.32 -10.38
N VAL A 381 -0.22 -20.01 -11.42
CA VAL A 381 0.16 -19.10 -12.51
C VAL A 381 0.38 -17.67 -11.96
N ARG A 382 1.10 -16.84 -12.71
CA ARG A 382 1.27 -15.41 -12.41
C ARG A 382 -0.09 -14.69 -12.31
N GLY A 383 -0.20 -13.78 -11.35
CA GLY A 383 -1.45 -13.10 -11.02
C GLY A 383 -1.97 -13.40 -9.61
N THR A 384 -3.11 -12.80 -9.27
CA THR A 384 -3.80 -12.88 -7.98
C THR A 384 -5.14 -13.61 -8.15
N PRO A 385 -5.39 -14.77 -7.52
CA PRO A 385 -6.56 -15.58 -7.80
C PRO A 385 -7.83 -15.05 -7.12
N VAL A 386 -8.92 -14.97 -7.89
CA VAL A 386 -10.31 -14.82 -7.43
C VAL A 386 -11.05 -16.15 -7.60
N VAL A 387 -11.89 -16.50 -6.62
CA VAL A 387 -12.90 -17.57 -6.74
C VAL A 387 -14.27 -17.02 -6.34
N PHE A 388 -15.29 -17.28 -7.16
CA PHE A 388 -16.67 -16.84 -6.90
C PHE A 388 -17.42 -17.81 -5.97
N GLN A 389 -18.16 -17.27 -5.01
CA GLN A 389 -18.86 -18.03 -3.97
C GLN A 389 -19.61 -19.26 -4.48
N GLY A 390 -19.41 -20.39 -3.81
CA GLY A 390 -20.02 -21.66 -4.15
C GLY A 390 -19.31 -22.47 -5.23
N THR A 391 -18.30 -21.91 -5.91
CA THR A 391 -17.42 -22.70 -6.80
C THR A 391 -16.61 -23.72 -5.97
N GLU A 392 -16.31 -23.43 -4.71
CA GLU A 392 -15.75 -24.37 -3.73
C GLU A 392 -16.71 -25.51 -3.32
N GLN A 393 -18.01 -25.35 -3.59
CA GLN A 393 -19.07 -26.31 -3.25
C GLN A 393 -19.44 -27.25 -4.41
N ASN A 394 -18.63 -27.29 -5.48
CA ASN A 394 -18.89 -28.08 -6.70
C ASN A 394 -20.22 -27.70 -7.37
N LYS A 395 -20.40 -26.41 -7.69
CA LYS A 395 -21.66 -25.89 -8.23
C LYS A 395 -21.51 -25.32 -9.63
N GLY A 396 -22.40 -25.77 -10.51
CA GLY A 396 -22.62 -25.19 -11.83
C GLY A 396 -23.68 -24.08 -11.81
N ASN A 397 -24.18 -23.73 -13.00
CA ASN A 397 -25.42 -22.97 -13.15
C ASN A 397 -26.60 -23.74 -12.53
N GLY A 398 -27.60 -23.03 -11.99
CA GLY A 398 -28.73 -23.62 -11.25
C GLY A 398 -29.61 -24.59 -12.07
N ASN A 399 -29.69 -24.39 -13.39
CA ASN A 399 -30.34 -25.32 -14.33
C ASN A 399 -29.37 -26.37 -14.93
N SER A 400 -28.09 -26.34 -14.56
CA SER A 400 -26.98 -27.13 -15.12
C SER A 400 -26.72 -26.95 -16.64
N GLN A 401 -27.31 -25.93 -17.29
CA GLN A 401 -27.14 -25.67 -18.72
C GLN A 401 -26.20 -24.49 -18.97
N ILE A 402 -25.42 -24.57 -20.04
CA ILE A 402 -24.61 -23.46 -20.57
C ILE A 402 -25.57 -22.38 -21.07
N MET A 403 -25.48 -21.17 -20.53
CA MET A 403 -26.15 -20.00 -21.08
C MET A 403 -25.37 -19.51 -22.31
N THR A 404 -26.09 -19.13 -23.37
CA THR A 404 -25.53 -18.67 -24.64
C THR A 404 -26.14 -17.33 -25.04
N GLY A 405 -25.37 -16.51 -25.79
CA GLY A 405 -25.82 -15.20 -26.26
C GLY A 405 -25.06 -14.00 -25.67
N GLY A 406 -24.18 -14.19 -24.68
CA GLY A 406 -23.35 -13.11 -24.13
C GLY A 406 -23.01 -13.34 -22.67
N ILE A 407 -23.31 -12.33 -21.83
CA ILE A 407 -23.26 -12.40 -20.37
C ILE A 407 -24.27 -13.44 -19.85
N ALA A 408 -23.87 -14.21 -18.85
CA ALA A 408 -24.74 -15.07 -18.05
C ALA A 408 -25.17 -14.29 -16.79
N ASP A 409 -26.43 -13.85 -16.74
CA ASP A 409 -26.95 -12.87 -15.77
C ASP A 409 -27.88 -13.45 -14.69
N THR A 410 -28.17 -14.74 -14.75
CA THR A 410 -29.23 -15.41 -13.97
C THR A 410 -28.76 -16.69 -13.31
N TRP A 411 -28.72 -17.81 -14.03
CA TRP A 411 -28.60 -19.15 -13.44
C TRP A 411 -27.28 -19.40 -12.69
N ASN A 412 -26.23 -18.65 -12.97
CA ASN A 412 -24.94 -18.68 -12.27
C ASN A 412 -24.96 -18.00 -10.87
N ARG A 413 -25.97 -17.17 -10.58
CA ARG A 413 -26.09 -16.34 -9.36
C ARG A 413 -26.97 -16.97 -8.26
N TRP A 414 -26.93 -18.29 -8.08
CA TRP A 414 -27.70 -19.02 -7.04
C TRP A 414 -27.18 -18.74 -5.60
N SER A 415 -28.01 -19.04 -4.60
CA SER A 415 -27.83 -18.64 -3.20
C SER A 415 -27.09 -19.68 -2.35
N MET A 416 -26.07 -19.27 -1.59
CA MET A 416 -25.31 -20.13 -0.66
C MET A 416 -26.15 -20.68 0.51
N VAL A 417 -27.29 -20.05 0.82
CA VAL A 417 -28.39 -20.64 1.59
C VAL A 417 -29.62 -20.71 0.70
N LYS A 418 -29.98 -21.91 0.23
CA LYS A 418 -31.15 -22.11 -0.63
C LYS A 418 -32.41 -22.23 0.20
N ARG A 419 -33.45 -21.50 -0.19
CA ARG A 419 -34.75 -21.46 0.48
C ARG A 419 -35.88 -21.97 -0.42
N ASP A 420 -36.99 -22.39 0.18
CA ASP A 420 -38.25 -22.61 -0.53
C ASP A 420 -38.98 -21.28 -0.82
N ALA A 421 -40.12 -21.34 -1.52
CA ALA A 421 -40.90 -20.14 -1.83
C ALA A 421 -41.52 -19.45 -0.59
N SER A 422 -41.49 -20.09 0.58
CA SER A 422 -41.96 -19.53 1.86
C SER A 422 -40.82 -18.92 2.69
N GLY A 423 -39.57 -19.03 2.23
CA GLY A 423 -38.37 -18.59 2.94
C GLY A 423 -37.74 -19.64 3.86
N ASN A 424 -38.28 -20.85 3.96
CA ASN A 424 -37.68 -21.92 4.77
C ASN A 424 -36.36 -22.37 4.13
N VAL A 425 -35.28 -22.51 4.92
CA VAL A 425 -34.02 -23.08 4.41
C VAL A 425 -34.22 -24.55 4.04
N ILE A 426 -33.89 -24.90 2.79
CA ILE A 426 -33.97 -26.28 2.27
C ILE A 426 -32.60 -26.87 1.98
N GLU A 427 -31.58 -26.05 1.70
CA GLU A 427 -30.19 -26.49 1.55
C GLU A 427 -29.23 -25.38 2.00
N ASN A 428 -28.11 -25.76 2.61
CA ASN A 428 -27.10 -24.82 3.10
C ASN A 428 -25.73 -25.29 2.61
N TYR A 429 -25.07 -24.44 1.83
CA TYR A 429 -23.82 -24.78 1.14
C TYR A 429 -22.57 -24.30 1.89
N PHE A 430 -22.68 -23.82 3.14
CA PHE A 430 -21.52 -23.54 4.00
C PHE A 430 -20.89 -24.85 4.55
N ASN A 431 -20.46 -25.73 3.65
CA ASN A 431 -20.00 -27.08 3.95
C ASN A 431 -18.48 -27.21 3.78
N GLU A 432 -17.75 -27.04 4.88
CA GLU A 432 -16.28 -27.19 4.92
C GLU A 432 -15.79 -28.61 4.60
N ASN A 433 -16.70 -29.60 4.46
CA ASN A 433 -16.34 -30.96 4.07
C ASN A 433 -16.34 -31.21 2.56
N ALA A 434 -16.79 -30.27 1.73
CA ALA A 434 -16.77 -30.40 0.28
C ALA A 434 -15.34 -30.62 -0.27
N SER A 435 -15.23 -31.40 -1.35
CA SER A 435 -13.92 -31.74 -1.93
C SER A 435 -13.16 -30.51 -2.41
N THR A 436 -13.85 -29.57 -3.06
CA THR A 436 -13.22 -28.38 -3.63
C THR A 436 -12.98 -27.28 -2.58
N TYR A 437 -13.79 -27.20 -1.53
CA TYR A 437 -13.48 -26.40 -0.32
C TYR A 437 -12.12 -26.82 0.26
N LYS A 438 -11.91 -28.12 0.49
CA LYS A 438 -10.63 -28.65 1.00
C LYS A 438 -9.48 -28.47 0.01
N HIS A 439 -9.75 -28.57 -1.29
CA HIS A 439 -8.77 -28.31 -2.34
C HIS A 439 -8.33 -26.84 -2.36
N VAL A 440 -9.27 -25.90 -2.33
CA VAL A 440 -9.03 -24.45 -2.24
C VAL A 440 -8.26 -24.09 -0.97
N ALA A 441 -8.66 -24.65 0.19
CA ALA A 441 -7.93 -24.48 1.44
C ALA A 441 -6.46 -24.93 1.32
N LYS A 442 -6.23 -26.08 0.65
CA LYS A 442 -4.88 -26.56 0.38
C LYS A 442 -4.12 -25.69 -0.62
N LEU A 443 -4.77 -25.15 -1.66
CA LEU A 443 -4.14 -24.24 -2.61
C LEU A 443 -3.72 -22.91 -1.95
N ASN A 444 -4.54 -22.37 -1.04
CA ASN A 444 -4.19 -21.21 -0.22
C ASN A 444 -2.98 -21.49 0.69
N GLU A 445 -2.96 -22.63 1.39
CA GLU A 445 -1.80 -23.07 2.18
C GLU A 445 -0.51 -23.14 1.33
N ILE A 446 -0.61 -23.73 0.13
CA ILE A 446 0.53 -23.88 -0.79
C ILE A 446 1.03 -22.53 -1.31
N ARG A 447 0.12 -21.61 -1.68
CA ARG A 447 0.46 -20.25 -2.16
C ARG A 447 1.00 -19.35 -1.06
N LYS A 448 0.45 -19.44 0.17
CA LYS A 448 1.02 -18.80 1.36
C LYS A 448 2.46 -19.28 1.57
N ASN A 449 2.68 -20.59 1.56
CA ASN A 449 3.98 -21.16 1.91
C ASN A 449 5.04 -20.98 0.80
N ASN A 450 4.67 -20.90 -0.47
CA ASN A 450 5.60 -20.75 -1.61
C ASN A 450 5.60 -19.34 -2.22
N PRO A 451 6.45 -18.39 -1.75
CA PRO A 451 6.55 -17.03 -2.28
C PRO A 451 6.58 -16.88 -3.80
N ALA A 452 7.24 -17.77 -4.56
CA ALA A 452 7.27 -17.63 -6.02
C ALA A 452 5.89 -17.77 -6.67
N LEU A 453 4.94 -18.50 -6.06
CA LEU A 453 3.56 -18.55 -6.55
C LEU A 453 2.82 -17.21 -6.41
N ARG A 454 3.32 -16.32 -5.55
CA ARG A 454 2.84 -14.94 -5.39
C ARG A 454 3.61 -14.01 -6.35
N THR A 455 4.90 -13.78 -6.07
CA THR A 455 5.70 -12.72 -6.73
C THR A 455 6.72 -13.22 -7.76
N GLY A 456 6.84 -14.53 -7.99
CA GLY A 456 7.85 -15.11 -8.88
C GLY A 456 7.56 -14.87 -10.37
N THR A 457 8.62 -14.78 -11.17
CA THR A 457 8.57 -14.69 -12.63
C THR A 457 8.01 -15.96 -13.26
N GLN A 458 7.03 -15.83 -14.16
CA GLN A 458 6.47 -16.91 -14.96
C GLN A 458 7.47 -17.39 -16.01
N ARG A 459 7.76 -18.69 -16.06
CA ARG A 459 8.77 -19.27 -16.95
C ARG A 459 8.27 -20.60 -17.55
N GLU A 460 7.89 -20.62 -18.83
CA GLU A 460 7.52 -21.85 -19.55
C GLU A 460 8.69 -22.86 -19.55
N MET A 461 8.36 -24.12 -19.27
CA MET A 461 9.29 -25.26 -19.24
C MET A 461 8.88 -26.36 -20.23
N TRP A 462 7.59 -26.59 -20.39
CA TRP A 462 7.05 -27.56 -21.35
C TRP A 462 5.68 -27.12 -21.85
N ALA A 463 5.44 -27.34 -23.14
CA ALA A 463 4.11 -27.25 -23.72
C ALA A 463 3.94 -28.34 -24.79
N ALA A 464 2.79 -28.99 -24.75
CA ALA A 464 2.29 -29.92 -25.75
C ALA A 464 0.76 -29.90 -25.68
N GLN A 465 0.08 -30.44 -26.70
CA GLN A 465 -1.39 -30.42 -26.80
C GLN A 465 -2.11 -30.62 -25.45
N ASN A 466 -1.83 -31.74 -24.75
CA ASN A 466 -2.53 -32.09 -23.52
C ASN A 466 -1.69 -31.98 -22.23
N LEU A 467 -0.49 -31.37 -22.29
CA LEU A 467 0.38 -31.22 -21.10
C LEU A 467 1.11 -29.87 -21.11
N TYR A 468 1.00 -29.12 -20.01
CA TYR A 468 1.67 -27.83 -19.81
C TYR A 468 2.51 -27.84 -18.52
N ALA A 469 3.68 -27.20 -18.53
CA ALA A 469 4.49 -27.01 -17.34
C ALA A 469 5.26 -25.68 -17.34
N PHE A 470 5.33 -25.05 -16.18
CA PHE A 470 6.07 -23.82 -15.93
C PHE A 470 6.73 -23.83 -14.55
N SER A 471 7.79 -23.05 -14.40
CA SER A 471 8.26 -22.64 -13.07
C SER A 471 7.84 -21.21 -12.78
N ARG A 472 7.49 -20.95 -11.51
CA ARG A 472 7.55 -19.63 -10.91
C ARG A 472 8.86 -19.57 -10.14
N ARG A 473 9.68 -18.54 -10.37
CA ARG A 473 10.95 -18.34 -9.66
C ARG A 473 11.10 -16.90 -9.18
N ILE A 474 11.56 -16.70 -7.95
CA ILE A 474 11.97 -15.37 -7.49
C ILE A 474 13.43 -15.16 -7.87
N ASP A 475 13.68 -14.16 -8.73
CA ASP A 475 15.01 -13.92 -9.31
C ASP A 475 15.88 -12.95 -8.48
N THR A 476 15.30 -12.17 -7.55
CA THR A 476 15.99 -11.16 -6.71
C THR A 476 15.36 -11.04 -5.31
N GLY A 477 16.06 -10.38 -4.37
CA GLY A 477 15.55 -10.08 -3.03
C GLY A 477 15.61 -11.26 -2.04
N THR A 478 14.95 -11.12 -0.89
CA THR A 478 15.08 -12.04 0.28
C THR A 478 14.78 -13.51 -0.04
N ASN A 479 13.87 -13.77 -1.00
CA ASN A 479 13.48 -15.12 -1.41
C ASN A 479 14.16 -15.57 -2.73
N GLN A 480 15.28 -14.94 -3.12
CA GLN A 480 15.99 -15.27 -4.37
C GLN A 480 16.29 -16.77 -4.48
N GLY A 481 15.88 -17.35 -5.60
CA GLY A 481 16.07 -18.76 -5.91
C GLY A 481 15.04 -19.71 -5.28
N GLN A 482 14.02 -19.21 -4.57
CA GLN A 482 12.79 -19.95 -4.30
C GLN A 482 12.07 -20.20 -5.64
N GLU A 483 11.72 -21.46 -5.90
CA GLU A 483 11.19 -21.91 -7.19
C GLU A 483 10.17 -23.03 -6.94
N ALA A 484 9.03 -22.93 -7.63
CA ALA A 484 7.97 -23.93 -7.65
C ALA A 484 7.62 -24.26 -9.11
N ILE A 485 7.45 -25.55 -9.42
CA ILE A 485 7.22 -26.08 -10.77
C ILE A 485 5.82 -26.69 -10.81
N SER A 486 4.91 -26.09 -11.57
CA SER A 486 3.56 -26.63 -11.77
C SER A 486 3.47 -27.38 -13.10
N VAL A 487 2.85 -28.56 -13.08
CA VAL A 487 2.63 -29.43 -14.25
C VAL A 487 1.16 -29.82 -14.32
N PHE A 488 0.56 -29.69 -15.50
CA PHE A 488 -0.88 -29.88 -15.73
C PHE A 488 -1.12 -30.85 -16.89
N SER A 489 -2.14 -31.68 -16.77
CA SER A 489 -2.74 -32.40 -17.90
C SER A 489 -4.24 -32.14 -17.97
N ASN A 490 -4.76 -31.93 -19.17
CA ASN A 490 -6.19 -31.94 -19.49
C ASN A 490 -6.59 -33.18 -20.31
N GLN A 491 -5.71 -34.18 -20.39
CA GLN A 491 -6.02 -35.42 -21.10
C GLN A 491 -7.22 -36.12 -20.45
N SER A 492 -8.14 -36.65 -21.26
CA SER A 492 -9.41 -37.18 -20.78
C SER A 492 -9.33 -38.52 -20.03
N ASN A 493 -8.23 -39.27 -20.19
CA ASN A 493 -8.00 -40.55 -19.50
C ASN A 493 -6.50 -40.90 -19.43
N GLY A 494 -6.15 -41.85 -18.56
CA GLY A 494 -4.79 -42.37 -18.41
C GLY A 494 -3.85 -41.47 -17.61
N SER A 495 -2.55 -41.57 -17.90
CA SER A 495 -1.50 -40.69 -17.37
C SER A 495 -0.45 -40.41 -18.43
N GLN A 496 0.21 -39.26 -18.32
CA GLN A 496 1.29 -38.83 -19.19
C GLN A 496 2.58 -38.77 -18.37
N THR A 497 3.65 -39.37 -18.88
CA THR A 497 4.98 -39.28 -18.26
C THR A 497 5.94 -38.55 -19.20
N VAL A 498 6.56 -37.49 -18.70
CA VAL A 498 7.38 -36.55 -19.48
C VAL A 498 8.66 -36.22 -18.72
N THR A 499 9.77 -36.06 -19.43
CA THR A 499 11.04 -35.56 -18.88
C THR A 499 11.21 -34.11 -19.31
N ILE A 500 11.07 -33.20 -18.34
CA ILE A 500 11.05 -31.75 -18.52
C ILE A 500 12.45 -31.20 -18.15
N PRO A 501 13.17 -30.57 -19.09
CA PRO A 501 14.38 -29.82 -18.76
C PRO A 501 14.06 -28.66 -17.81
N LEU A 502 14.89 -28.46 -16.78
CA LEU A 502 14.78 -27.27 -15.93
C LEU A 502 15.27 -26.03 -16.68
N ARG A 503 14.75 -24.87 -16.33
CA ARG A 503 15.28 -23.57 -16.78
C ARG A 503 16.77 -23.45 -16.44
N ALA A 504 17.56 -22.82 -17.31
CA ALA A 504 18.99 -22.60 -17.07
C ALA A 504 19.21 -21.72 -15.82
N GLU A 505 18.27 -20.80 -15.61
CA GLU A 505 18.17 -19.89 -14.49
C GLU A 505 17.79 -20.58 -13.15
N SER A 506 17.33 -21.83 -13.20
CA SER A 506 16.91 -22.58 -12.01
C SER A 506 18.07 -22.80 -11.04
N SER A 507 17.86 -22.47 -9.77
CA SER A 507 18.82 -22.69 -8.67
C SER A 507 18.78 -24.11 -8.10
N LEU A 508 17.96 -24.99 -8.66
CA LEU A 508 17.93 -26.41 -8.32
C LEU A 508 19.16 -27.12 -8.91
N THR A 509 19.66 -28.15 -8.23
CA THR A 509 20.81 -28.96 -8.65
C THR A 509 20.43 -30.43 -8.76
N ALA A 510 21.16 -31.21 -9.58
CA ALA A 510 20.96 -32.65 -9.64
C ALA A 510 21.14 -33.28 -8.24
N GLY A 511 20.26 -34.23 -7.89
CA GLY A 511 20.11 -34.77 -6.54
C GLY A 511 19.15 -34.01 -5.63
N THR A 512 18.66 -32.82 -6.00
CA THR A 512 17.60 -32.12 -5.25
C THR A 512 16.29 -32.92 -5.33
N VAL A 513 15.70 -33.25 -4.19
CA VAL A 513 14.34 -33.82 -4.11
C VAL A 513 13.31 -32.69 -4.05
N LEU A 514 12.27 -32.79 -4.88
CA LEU A 514 11.09 -31.95 -4.89
C LEU A 514 9.87 -32.79 -4.51
N TYR A 515 8.91 -32.16 -3.85
CA TYR A 515 7.74 -32.79 -3.25
C TYR A 515 6.49 -32.18 -3.87
N ASN A 516 5.54 -33.01 -4.29
CA ASN A 516 4.26 -32.53 -4.79
C ASN A 516 3.49 -31.93 -3.61
N GLN A 517 3.25 -30.62 -3.64
CA GLN A 517 2.62 -29.90 -2.53
C GLN A 517 1.16 -30.33 -2.29
N LEU A 518 0.50 -30.91 -3.31
CA LEU A 518 -0.84 -31.51 -3.19
C LEU A 518 -0.82 -32.90 -2.51
N ASN A 519 0.30 -33.63 -2.58
CA ASN A 519 0.50 -34.94 -1.94
C ASN A 519 1.99 -35.19 -1.73
N THR A 520 2.50 -34.92 -0.52
CA THR A 520 3.95 -34.93 -0.23
C THR A 520 4.60 -36.32 -0.24
N ALA A 521 3.83 -37.40 -0.40
CA ALA A 521 4.37 -38.75 -0.67
C ALA A 521 4.83 -38.92 -2.14
N ASP A 522 4.33 -38.09 -3.05
CA ASP A 522 4.74 -38.02 -4.45
C ASP A 522 5.90 -37.04 -4.61
N THR A 523 7.07 -37.55 -5.01
CA THR A 523 8.33 -36.81 -5.08
C THR A 523 9.04 -37.05 -6.42
N VAL A 524 9.82 -36.08 -6.86
CA VAL A 524 10.73 -36.21 -8.00
C VAL A 524 12.12 -35.71 -7.63
N THR A 525 13.16 -36.41 -8.08
CA THR A 525 14.54 -35.98 -7.92
C THR A 525 15.01 -35.31 -9.21
N VAL A 526 15.64 -34.14 -9.09
CA VAL A 526 16.30 -33.46 -10.22
C VAL A 526 17.47 -34.32 -10.70
N GLN A 527 17.47 -34.65 -11.98
CA GLN A 527 18.48 -35.48 -12.64
C GLN A 527 19.46 -34.59 -13.43
N SER A 528 20.65 -35.12 -13.70
CA SER A 528 21.52 -34.59 -14.75
C SER A 528 20.97 -35.01 -16.12
N GLY A 529 20.82 -34.06 -17.05
CA GLY A 529 20.27 -34.32 -18.39
C GLY A 529 19.51 -33.13 -18.99
N GLY A 530 19.05 -33.27 -20.24
CA GLY A 530 18.35 -32.20 -20.95
C GLY A 530 19.26 -31.05 -21.40
N VAL A 531 18.69 -30.08 -22.14
CA VAL A 531 19.45 -29.01 -22.82
C VAL A 531 20.13 -28.01 -21.88
N THR A 532 19.78 -28.00 -20.60
CA THR A 532 20.38 -27.17 -19.54
C THR A 532 21.25 -27.97 -18.57
N GLY A 533 21.46 -29.27 -18.83
CA GLY A 533 22.15 -30.19 -17.94
C GLY A 533 21.35 -30.61 -16.70
N LYS A 534 20.13 -30.10 -16.49
CA LYS A 534 19.23 -30.45 -15.39
C LYS A 534 17.81 -30.73 -15.89
N GLN A 535 17.18 -31.79 -15.38
CA GLN A 535 15.81 -32.19 -15.77
C GLN A 535 15.04 -32.84 -14.61
N ILE A 536 13.72 -32.95 -14.72
CA ILE A 536 12.86 -33.80 -13.88
C ILE A 536 12.01 -34.72 -14.75
N THR A 537 11.73 -35.94 -14.29
CA THR A 537 10.73 -36.81 -14.92
C THR A 537 9.47 -36.80 -14.07
N VAL A 538 8.35 -36.39 -14.66
CA VAL A 538 7.05 -36.25 -13.99
C VAL A 538 6.04 -37.16 -14.67
N SER A 539 5.27 -37.89 -13.87
CA SER A 539 4.04 -38.57 -14.30
C SER A 539 2.83 -37.82 -13.75
N VAL A 540 1.87 -37.47 -14.60
CA VAL A 540 0.64 -36.72 -14.25
C VAL A 540 -0.59 -37.44 -14.81
N GLY A 541 -1.69 -37.48 -14.04
CA GLY A 541 -2.93 -38.16 -14.43
C GLY A 541 -3.85 -37.30 -15.31
N ALA A 542 -4.84 -37.94 -15.91
CA ALA A 542 -5.95 -37.28 -16.60
C ALA A 542 -6.59 -36.16 -15.76
N ASN A 543 -6.87 -35.01 -16.40
CA ASN A 543 -7.44 -33.81 -15.77
C ASN A 543 -6.85 -33.47 -14.38
N SER A 544 -5.53 -33.60 -14.20
CA SER A 544 -4.88 -33.38 -12.91
C SER A 544 -3.63 -32.51 -13.01
N ALA A 545 -3.24 -31.98 -11.85
CA ALA A 545 -2.07 -31.13 -11.68
C ALA A 545 -1.10 -31.68 -10.62
N LYS A 546 0.15 -31.23 -10.68
CA LYS A 546 1.17 -31.42 -9.65
C LYS A 546 1.95 -30.12 -9.45
N ILE A 547 2.27 -29.81 -8.20
CA ILE A 547 3.05 -28.61 -7.83
C ILE A 547 4.31 -29.10 -7.13
N TYR A 548 5.46 -29.12 -7.80
CA TYR A 548 6.72 -29.55 -7.22
C TYR A 548 7.54 -28.36 -6.71
N ALA A 549 7.77 -28.32 -5.41
CA ALA A 549 8.72 -27.41 -4.77
C ALA A 549 9.69 -28.23 -3.90
N LYS A 550 10.78 -27.62 -3.41
CA LYS A 550 11.54 -28.23 -2.29
C LYS A 550 10.60 -28.45 -1.11
N GLN A 551 10.84 -29.46 -0.28
CA GLN A 551 10.19 -29.51 1.03
C GLN A 551 10.64 -28.28 1.81
N GLN A 552 9.75 -27.32 1.94
CA GLN A 552 9.87 -26.27 2.93
C GLN A 552 9.75 -26.94 4.29
N GLN A 553 10.52 -26.48 5.29
CA GLN A 553 10.16 -26.79 6.67
C GLN A 553 8.70 -26.36 6.85
N PRO A 554 7.85 -27.16 7.52
CA PRO A 554 6.45 -26.83 7.66
C PRO A 554 6.37 -25.41 8.24
N SER A 555 5.57 -24.56 7.59
CA SER A 555 5.24 -23.26 8.15
C SER A 555 4.74 -23.51 9.57
N GLU A 556 5.45 -22.98 10.56
CA GLU A 556 4.98 -22.89 11.94
C GLU A 556 3.59 -22.22 11.87
N THR A 557 2.55 -22.94 12.28
CA THR A 557 1.13 -22.53 12.20
C THR A 557 0.36 -22.77 13.50
N VAL A 558 1.00 -23.48 14.44
CA VAL A 558 0.61 -23.50 15.85
C VAL A 558 1.18 -22.21 16.44
N PRO A 559 0.36 -21.33 17.05
CA PRO A 559 0.90 -20.17 17.73
C PRO A 559 1.48 -20.54 19.10
N PRO A 560 2.47 -19.77 19.60
CA PRO A 560 2.99 -19.92 20.95
C PRO A 560 1.91 -19.96 22.03
N THR A 561 2.14 -20.74 23.09
CA THR A 561 1.21 -20.78 24.23
C THR A 561 1.08 -19.41 24.89
N THR A 562 -0.11 -19.07 25.39
CA THR A 562 -0.40 -17.79 26.04
C THR A 562 0.56 -17.52 27.22
N PRO A 563 1.22 -16.35 27.30
CA PRO A 563 2.06 -15.99 28.45
C PRO A 563 1.31 -16.10 29.77
N THR A 564 1.88 -16.85 30.72
CA THR A 564 1.28 -17.12 32.04
C THR A 564 2.03 -16.41 33.17
N ASN A 565 1.40 -16.31 34.35
CA ASN A 565 1.94 -15.62 35.53
C ASN A 565 2.44 -14.21 35.23
N VAL A 566 1.72 -13.47 34.38
CA VAL A 566 2.04 -12.08 34.07
C VAL A 566 1.87 -11.25 35.34
N THR A 567 2.94 -10.56 35.71
CA THR A 567 3.03 -9.69 36.88
C THR A 567 3.55 -8.34 36.43
N ALA A 568 3.09 -7.28 37.08
CA ALA A 568 3.62 -5.94 36.91
C ALA A 568 4.02 -5.42 38.29
N THR A 569 5.22 -4.85 38.39
CA THR A 569 5.82 -4.34 39.62
C THR A 569 6.25 -2.90 39.40
N VAL A 570 5.78 -1.99 40.25
CA VAL A 570 6.25 -0.60 40.30
C VAL A 570 7.76 -0.56 40.55
N GLN A 571 8.51 0.14 39.71
CA GLN A 571 9.92 0.45 39.96
C GLN A 571 10.07 1.85 40.58
N ASN A 572 9.26 2.82 40.13
CA ASN A 572 9.16 4.16 40.71
C ASN A 572 7.89 4.87 40.20
N ALA A 573 7.74 6.17 40.49
CA ALA A 573 6.63 7.01 40.05
C ALA A 573 6.47 7.12 38.51
N SER A 574 7.49 6.73 37.73
CA SER A 574 7.55 6.88 36.27
C SER A 574 7.96 5.61 35.49
N SER A 575 8.13 4.46 36.16
CA SER A 575 8.35 3.18 35.46
C SER A 575 7.89 1.95 36.23
N ALA A 576 7.55 0.90 35.47
CA ALA A 576 7.13 -0.40 35.96
C ALA A 576 7.85 -1.53 35.20
N LEU A 577 8.16 -2.62 35.89
CA LEU A 577 8.67 -3.86 35.31
C LEU A 577 7.52 -4.84 35.15
N ILE A 578 7.28 -5.31 33.93
CA ILE A 578 6.33 -6.36 33.60
C ILE A 578 7.14 -7.64 33.37
N SER A 579 6.76 -8.75 34.00
CA SER A 579 7.47 -10.04 33.95
C SER A 579 6.48 -11.21 33.88
N TRP A 580 6.83 -12.27 33.16
CA TRP A 580 5.96 -13.43 32.94
C TRP A 580 6.74 -14.75 32.90
N THR A 581 6.01 -15.86 32.93
CA THR A 581 6.55 -17.19 32.62
C THR A 581 6.66 -17.36 31.11
N ALA A 582 7.77 -17.96 30.65
CA ALA A 582 8.02 -18.20 29.23
C ALA A 582 6.88 -18.97 28.57
N SER A 583 6.51 -18.55 27.37
CA SER A 583 5.68 -19.33 26.46
C SER A 583 6.49 -20.48 25.86
N THR A 584 5.77 -21.48 25.34
CA THR A 584 6.33 -22.66 24.68
C THR A 584 5.77 -22.77 23.27
N ASP A 585 6.59 -23.25 22.34
CA ASP A 585 6.18 -23.57 20.97
C ASP A 585 6.79 -24.92 20.52
N ASN A 586 6.35 -25.46 19.38
CA ASN A 586 6.95 -26.62 18.71
C ASN A 586 8.17 -26.30 17.83
N VAL A 587 8.42 -25.06 17.38
CA VAL A 587 9.73 -24.68 16.82
C VAL A 587 10.42 -23.62 17.70
N GLY A 588 9.83 -22.45 17.92
CA GLY A 588 10.39 -21.52 18.90
C GLY A 588 9.76 -20.14 19.03
N VAL A 589 9.44 -19.76 20.27
CA VAL A 589 9.06 -18.38 20.63
C VAL A 589 10.22 -17.43 20.33
N THR A 590 10.01 -16.53 19.39
CA THR A 590 10.99 -15.52 18.96
C THR A 590 10.92 -14.26 19.83
N GLY A 591 9.76 -13.94 20.38
CA GLY A 591 9.62 -12.85 21.33
C GLY A 591 8.21 -12.66 21.89
N TYR A 592 8.00 -11.49 22.48
CA TYR A 592 6.76 -11.10 23.14
C TYR A 592 6.36 -9.66 22.78
N GLU A 593 5.07 -9.41 22.69
CA GLU A 593 4.48 -8.07 22.55
C GLU A 593 3.84 -7.65 23.87
N VAL A 594 4.15 -6.46 24.36
CA VAL A 594 3.63 -5.93 25.64
C VAL A 594 2.67 -4.78 25.36
N TYR A 595 1.49 -4.86 25.96
CA TYR A 595 0.40 -3.89 25.82
C TYR A 595 0.13 -3.20 27.16
N ARG A 596 -0.10 -1.88 27.12
CA ARG A 596 -0.54 -1.04 28.24
C ARG A 596 -1.90 -0.46 27.90
N ASN A 597 -2.92 -0.74 28.73
CA ASN A 597 -4.31 -0.31 28.54
C ASN A 597 -4.85 -0.65 27.13
N GLY A 598 -4.45 -1.80 26.58
CA GLY A 598 -4.82 -2.27 25.23
C GLY A 598 -3.91 -1.81 24.08
N VAL A 599 -3.03 -0.83 24.30
CA VAL A 599 -2.11 -0.31 23.26
C VAL A 599 -0.73 -0.95 23.40
N LYS A 600 -0.15 -1.45 22.30
CA LYS A 600 1.20 -2.02 22.27
C LYS A 600 2.24 -0.96 22.62
N VAL A 601 3.02 -1.17 23.68
CA VAL A 601 4.08 -0.25 24.15
C VAL A 601 5.48 -0.70 23.78
N GLY A 602 5.68 -1.97 23.44
CA GLY A 602 6.97 -2.49 23.00
C GLY A 602 6.97 -3.97 22.66
N THR A 603 8.15 -4.46 22.28
CA THR A 603 8.46 -5.88 22.11
C THR A 603 9.73 -6.24 22.87
N THR A 604 9.92 -7.52 23.17
CA THR A 604 11.11 -8.03 23.84
C THR A 604 11.35 -9.51 23.50
N THR A 605 12.60 -9.96 23.53
CA THR A 605 12.97 -11.38 23.40
C THR A 605 13.11 -12.07 24.77
N THR A 606 13.13 -11.31 25.86
CA THR A 606 13.16 -11.82 27.24
C THR A 606 11.76 -11.89 27.85
N THR A 607 11.57 -12.68 28.90
CA THR A 607 10.27 -12.81 29.62
C THR A 607 9.98 -11.64 30.57
N SER A 608 10.46 -10.45 30.21
CA SER A 608 10.28 -9.21 30.96
C SER A 608 10.49 -7.97 30.08
N TYR A 609 9.84 -6.88 30.47
CA TYR A 609 9.87 -5.57 29.82
C TYR A 609 9.72 -4.45 30.86
N THR A 610 10.55 -3.41 30.79
CA THR A 610 10.43 -2.23 31.65
C THR A 610 9.76 -1.10 30.87
N ASP A 611 8.53 -0.76 31.25
CA ASP A 611 7.82 0.39 30.69
C ASP A 611 8.20 1.67 31.45
N ASN A 612 8.45 2.75 30.73
CA ASN A 612 9.04 4.00 31.22
C ASN A 612 8.28 5.23 30.72
N GLY A 613 8.42 6.35 31.43
CA GLY A 613 7.66 7.57 31.13
C GLY A 613 6.20 7.51 31.59
N LEU A 614 5.91 6.65 32.57
CA LEU A 614 4.60 6.58 33.20
C LEU A 614 4.32 7.88 33.99
N SER A 615 3.04 8.25 34.07
CA SER A 615 2.57 9.30 34.97
C SER A 615 2.56 8.78 36.41
N ALA A 616 2.88 9.64 37.37
CA ALA A 616 2.73 9.37 38.80
C ALA A 616 1.26 9.21 39.19
N SER A 617 0.99 8.51 40.31
CA SER A 617 -0.36 8.31 40.87
C SER A 617 -1.41 7.78 39.88
N THR A 618 -0.98 6.99 38.88
CA THR A 618 -1.80 6.55 37.74
C THR A 618 -1.85 5.02 37.67
N THR A 619 -3.04 4.47 37.45
CA THR A 619 -3.27 3.02 37.29
C THR A 619 -3.05 2.58 35.85
N TYR A 620 -2.34 1.47 35.66
CA TYR A 620 -2.01 0.89 34.35
C TYR A 620 -2.26 -0.63 34.37
N ASN A 621 -2.90 -1.11 33.30
CA ASN A 621 -3.22 -2.51 33.08
C ASN A 621 -2.34 -3.04 31.94
N TYR A 622 -1.65 -4.16 32.18
CA TYR A 622 -0.72 -4.77 31.23
C TYR A 622 -1.17 -6.16 30.81
N THR A 623 -1.00 -6.47 29.53
CA THR A 623 -1.17 -7.79 28.94
C THR A 623 -0.03 -8.09 27.95
N VAL A 624 0.22 -9.36 27.70
CA VAL A 624 1.35 -9.84 26.88
C VAL A 624 0.87 -10.88 25.88
N LYS A 625 1.41 -10.84 24.66
CA LYS A 625 1.39 -11.96 23.69
C LYS A 625 2.79 -12.52 23.49
N ALA A 626 2.89 -13.77 23.10
CA ALA A 626 4.10 -14.37 22.52
C ALA A 626 3.97 -14.46 20.99
N PHE A 627 5.10 -14.41 20.28
CA PHE A 627 5.19 -14.61 18.84
C PHE A 627 6.39 -15.48 18.45
N ASP A 628 6.27 -16.19 17.33
CA ASP A 628 7.27 -17.11 16.78
C ASP A 628 8.03 -16.52 15.57
N ALA A 629 8.77 -17.36 14.83
CA ALA A 629 9.55 -16.94 13.68
C ALA A 629 8.73 -16.85 12.37
N ALA A 630 7.57 -17.50 12.31
CA ALA A 630 6.63 -17.42 11.19
C ALA A 630 5.62 -16.26 11.31
N GLY A 631 5.54 -15.64 12.49
CA GLY A 631 4.67 -14.50 12.80
C GLY A 631 3.33 -14.88 13.42
N ASN A 632 3.13 -16.11 13.90
CA ASN A 632 1.90 -16.43 14.63
C ASN A 632 1.93 -15.79 16.03
N LEU A 633 0.75 -15.46 16.55
CA LEU A 633 0.56 -14.73 17.81
C LEU A 633 -0.27 -15.55 18.78
N SER A 634 0.16 -15.61 20.04
CA SER A 634 -0.64 -16.19 21.11
C SER A 634 -1.92 -15.37 21.37
N LEU A 635 -2.85 -15.97 22.12
CA LEU A 635 -3.88 -15.18 22.80
C LEU A 635 -3.22 -14.19 23.79
N LEU A 636 -3.95 -13.15 24.18
CA LEU A 636 -3.52 -12.23 25.24
C LEU A 636 -3.51 -12.93 26.60
N SER A 637 -2.52 -12.59 27.41
CA SER A 637 -2.45 -13.00 28.82
C SER A 637 -3.61 -12.47 29.66
N ALA A 638 -3.74 -13.00 30.88
CA ALA A 638 -4.46 -12.31 31.95
C ALA A 638 -3.85 -10.91 32.22
N ILE A 639 -4.67 -9.99 32.73
CA ILE A 639 -4.28 -8.61 33.02
C ILE A 639 -3.48 -8.53 34.33
N ALA A 640 -2.30 -7.90 34.28
CA ALA A 640 -1.56 -7.46 35.46
C ALA A 640 -1.79 -5.95 35.68
N SER A 641 -2.23 -5.54 36.87
CA SER A 641 -2.54 -4.13 37.18
C SER A 641 -1.59 -3.56 38.22
N ILE A 642 -1.13 -2.32 38.03
CA ILE A 642 -0.36 -1.53 39.01
C ILE A 642 -0.87 -0.09 39.07
N THR A 643 -0.55 0.59 40.17
CA THR A 643 -0.69 2.05 40.28
C THR A 643 0.66 2.64 40.66
N THR A 644 1.14 3.62 39.91
CA THR A 644 2.40 4.31 40.22
C THR A 644 2.28 5.16 41.49
N PRO A 645 3.35 5.30 42.30
CA PRO A 645 3.35 6.17 43.46
C PRO A 645 3.37 7.65 43.05
N ALA A 646 3.19 8.55 44.03
CA ALA A 646 3.41 9.97 43.82
C ALA A 646 4.88 10.28 43.50
N GLY A 647 5.11 11.29 42.65
CA GLY A 647 6.46 11.75 42.28
C GLY A 647 7.00 12.85 43.19
N ASN A 648 8.32 12.90 43.33
CA ASN A 648 9.04 14.01 43.94
C ASN A 648 8.84 15.31 43.16
N SER A 649 8.86 16.46 43.84
CA SER A 649 8.75 17.77 43.18
C SER A 649 9.61 18.85 43.83
N VAL A 650 9.92 19.87 43.03
CA VAL A 650 10.69 21.05 43.38
C VAL A 650 9.87 22.28 43.01
N THR A 651 9.71 23.22 43.95
CA THR A 651 9.10 24.54 43.70
C THR A 651 10.16 25.62 43.85
N ILE A 652 10.31 26.49 42.85
CA ILE A 652 11.34 27.54 42.80
C ILE A 652 10.66 28.90 42.71
N TYR A 653 10.97 29.79 43.65
CA TYR A 653 10.73 31.24 43.56
C TYR A 653 11.99 31.91 42.98
N TYR A 654 11.96 32.29 41.71
CA TYR A 654 13.03 33.02 41.03
C TYR A 654 12.88 34.53 41.28
N LYS A 655 13.82 35.17 41.99
CA LYS A 655 13.83 36.64 42.13
C LYS A 655 14.16 37.28 40.78
N GLN A 656 13.39 38.27 40.35
CA GLN A 656 13.45 38.85 39.00
C GLN A 656 14.81 39.49 38.67
N GLY A 657 15.70 38.71 38.03
CA GLY A 657 16.87 39.20 37.28
C GLY A 657 16.56 39.47 35.80
N TYR A 658 15.56 38.77 35.24
CA TYR A 658 15.02 38.99 33.89
C TYR A 658 13.53 39.34 33.96
N THR A 659 13.06 40.17 33.03
CA THR A 659 11.64 40.56 32.88
C THR A 659 10.74 39.37 32.49
N SER A 660 11.30 38.34 31.86
CA SER A 660 10.63 37.10 31.49
C SER A 660 11.62 35.95 31.61
N PRO A 661 11.81 35.41 32.82
CA PRO A 661 12.79 34.37 33.07
C PRO A 661 12.28 32.99 32.63
N TYR A 662 13.18 32.20 32.05
CA TYR A 662 13.00 30.80 31.68
C TYR A 662 13.90 29.92 32.55
N ILE A 663 13.47 28.68 32.78
CA ILE A 663 14.26 27.62 33.42
C ILE A 663 14.50 26.47 32.43
N HIS A 664 15.78 26.23 32.12
CA HIS A 664 16.26 25.03 31.44
C HIS A 664 16.70 24.05 32.53
N TYR A 665 16.28 22.79 32.46
CA TYR A 665 16.48 21.85 33.57
C TYR A 665 16.50 20.38 33.15
N ARG A 666 17.04 19.55 34.04
CA ARG A 666 16.86 18.09 34.10
C ARG A 666 16.66 17.63 35.55
N PRO A 667 15.85 16.61 35.85
CA PRO A 667 16.08 15.79 37.04
C PRO A 667 17.54 15.30 37.03
N VAL A 668 18.24 15.24 38.17
CA VAL A 668 19.65 14.81 38.20
C VAL A 668 19.78 13.41 37.61
N GLY A 669 20.65 13.26 36.60
CA GLY A 669 20.82 12.03 35.82
C GLY A 669 19.88 11.87 34.61
N GLY A 670 18.89 12.76 34.43
CA GLY A 670 17.96 12.77 33.30
C GLY A 670 18.44 13.60 32.09
N THR A 671 17.55 13.75 31.11
CA THR A 671 17.72 14.63 29.95
C THR A 671 17.32 16.07 30.26
N TRP A 672 17.99 17.02 29.59
CA TRP A 672 17.62 18.44 29.64
C TRP A 672 16.36 18.74 28.82
N THR A 673 15.57 19.72 29.25
CA THR A 673 14.57 20.36 28.39
C THR A 673 15.23 20.99 27.16
N THR A 674 14.50 21.20 26.06
CA THR A 674 15.04 21.96 24.92
C THR A 674 15.27 23.42 25.30
N SER A 675 16.39 24.03 24.88
CA SER A 675 16.65 25.47 25.08
C SER A 675 15.60 26.32 24.35
N PRO A 676 15.07 27.42 24.93
CA PRO A 676 15.46 28.08 26.18
C PRO A 676 14.87 27.47 27.46
N GLY A 677 14.13 26.36 27.39
CA GLY A 677 13.46 25.74 28.53
C GLY A 677 12.04 26.27 28.72
N VAL A 678 11.54 26.18 29.96
CA VAL A 678 10.16 26.52 30.31
C VAL A 678 10.10 27.92 30.91
N ALA A 679 9.17 28.77 30.45
CA ALA A 679 8.95 30.09 31.05
C ALA A 679 8.48 29.96 32.50
N ILE A 680 9.00 30.78 33.41
CA ILE A 680 8.60 30.82 34.83
C ILE A 680 7.50 31.89 34.99
N PRO A 681 6.24 31.53 35.33
CA PRO A 681 5.17 32.51 35.57
C PRO A 681 5.49 33.51 36.69
N VAL A 682 4.85 34.68 36.69
CA VAL A 682 4.97 35.66 37.79
C VAL A 682 4.40 35.07 39.09
N SER A 683 5.05 35.34 40.22
CA SER A 683 4.65 34.83 41.54
C SER A 683 3.59 35.73 42.19
N ASP A 684 2.80 35.08 43.05
CA ASP A 684 2.11 35.66 44.20
C ASP A 684 2.98 36.55 45.12
N VAL A 685 4.31 36.42 45.09
CA VAL A 685 5.25 37.29 45.83
C VAL A 685 5.85 38.36 44.90
N ALA A 686 5.66 39.63 45.25
CA ALA A 686 6.14 40.76 44.45
C ALA A 686 7.66 40.73 44.24
N GLY A 687 8.11 40.89 42.98
CA GLY A 687 9.52 40.80 42.59
C GLY A 687 10.03 39.38 42.32
N TYR A 688 9.15 38.37 42.31
CA TYR A 688 9.49 36.98 42.03
C TYR A 688 8.63 36.38 40.92
N ASN A 689 9.16 35.32 40.30
CA ASN A 689 8.49 34.38 39.43
C ASN A 689 8.49 33.00 40.10
N LYS A 690 7.53 32.12 39.80
CA LYS A 690 7.30 30.86 40.52
C LYS A 690 6.96 29.71 39.58
N ILE A 691 7.63 28.57 39.76
CA ILE A 691 7.33 27.32 39.03
C ILE A 691 7.46 26.11 39.94
N THR A 692 6.65 25.07 39.70
CA THR A 692 6.74 23.77 40.36
C THR A 692 6.98 22.70 39.29
N ILE A 693 8.01 21.87 39.49
CA ILE A 693 8.48 20.84 38.56
C ILE A 693 8.42 19.48 39.26
N ASN A 694 7.78 18.50 38.63
CA ASN A 694 7.84 17.10 39.04
C ASN A 694 9.14 16.47 38.51
N ILE A 695 9.86 15.74 39.37
CA ILE A 695 11.17 15.13 39.06
C ILE A 695 11.16 13.60 39.23
N GLY A 696 9.98 12.97 39.27
CA GLY A 696 9.83 11.51 39.30
C GLY A 696 10.38 10.91 40.60
N SER A 697 11.38 10.04 40.50
CA SER A 697 12.11 9.49 41.66
C SER A 697 13.39 10.26 42.02
N ALA A 698 13.82 11.25 41.23
CA ALA A 698 15.04 11.99 41.52
C ALA A 698 14.91 12.75 42.85
N SER A 699 15.99 12.84 43.62
CA SER A 699 16.07 13.62 44.86
C SER A 699 16.41 15.09 44.61
N GLN A 700 16.88 15.42 43.40
CA GLN A 700 17.33 16.76 43.01
C GLN A 700 16.96 17.09 41.54
N LEU A 701 16.74 18.38 41.31
CA LEU A 701 16.64 19.04 40.00
C LEU A 701 17.95 19.79 39.72
N GLU A 702 18.50 19.63 38.54
CA GLU A 702 19.63 20.43 38.02
C GLU A 702 19.08 21.43 36.99
N ALA A 703 19.42 22.71 37.10
CA ALA A 703 18.84 23.75 36.27
C ALA A 703 19.75 24.97 36.05
N CYS A 704 19.45 25.75 35.02
CA CYS A 704 19.98 27.10 34.81
C CYS A 704 18.88 28.01 34.23
N PHE A 705 19.06 29.32 34.40
CA PHE A 705 18.05 30.32 34.04
C PHE A 705 18.49 31.12 32.81
N ASN A 706 17.55 31.69 32.07
CA ASN A 706 17.85 32.59 30.96
C ASN A 706 16.68 33.54 30.66
N ASN A 707 16.90 34.46 29.72
CA ASN A 707 15.95 35.49 29.30
C ASN A 707 15.13 35.15 28.03
N GLY A 708 15.05 33.87 27.65
CA GLY A 708 14.42 33.40 26.40
C GLY A 708 15.16 33.76 25.11
N SER A 709 16.25 34.55 25.18
CA SER A 709 16.97 35.12 24.04
C SER A 709 18.49 34.97 24.15
N GLY A 710 18.94 33.86 24.76
CA GLY A 710 20.34 33.43 24.77
C GLY A 710 21.25 34.08 25.81
N THR A 711 20.74 34.93 26.69
CA THR A 711 21.49 35.40 27.88
C THR A 711 21.21 34.46 29.05
N TRP A 712 22.24 33.79 29.56
CA TRP A 712 22.15 32.75 30.58
C TRP A 712 22.64 33.20 31.95
N ASP A 713 22.02 32.65 32.97
CA ASP A 713 22.36 32.74 34.39
C ASP A 713 22.60 31.31 34.90
N SER A 714 23.88 30.98 35.10
CA SER A 714 24.39 29.62 35.27
C SER A 714 25.64 29.58 36.17
N ASN A 715 25.51 30.04 37.42
CA ASN A 715 26.42 29.78 38.54
C ASN A 715 27.94 29.80 38.22
N GLY A 716 28.41 30.79 37.45
CA GLY A 716 29.83 30.88 37.04
C GLY A 716 30.28 29.82 36.01
N GLY A 717 29.38 29.33 35.16
CA GLY A 717 29.62 28.24 34.20
C GLY A 717 29.17 26.86 34.68
N SER A 718 28.35 26.79 35.73
CA SER A 718 27.84 25.56 36.36
C SER A 718 26.32 25.61 36.54
N ASN A 719 25.68 24.46 36.73
CA ASN A 719 24.24 24.42 36.97
C ASN A 719 23.89 24.56 38.47
N TYR A 720 22.69 25.05 38.74
CA TYR A 720 22.09 25.09 40.07
C TYR A 720 21.48 23.73 40.42
N LEU A 721 21.58 23.32 41.68
CA LEU A 721 20.97 22.09 42.20
C LEU A 721 19.92 22.45 43.26
N PHE A 722 18.72 21.89 43.12
CA PHE A 722 17.60 22.07 44.03
C PHE A 722 17.13 20.70 44.54
N GLY A 723 17.07 20.50 45.86
CA GLY A 723 16.45 19.30 46.43
C GLY A 723 14.93 19.30 46.29
N THR A 724 14.26 18.24 46.74
CA THR A 724 12.79 18.25 46.86
C THR A 724 12.28 19.35 47.80
N GLY A 725 11.05 19.83 47.57
CA GLY A 725 10.44 20.89 48.37
C GLY A 725 10.52 22.27 47.73
N THR A 726 10.52 23.33 48.56
CA THR A 726 10.44 24.73 48.10
C THR A 726 11.76 25.46 48.31
N TRP A 727 12.16 26.26 47.32
CA TRP A 727 13.41 27.03 47.28
C TRP A 727 13.18 28.43 46.73
N THR A 728 14.07 29.35 47.10
CA THR A 728 14.17 30.70 46.55
C THR A 728 15.52 30.87 45.87
N TYR A 729 15.51 31.34 44.63
CA TYR A 729 16.70 31.71 43.86
C TYR A 729 16.85 33.23 43.82
N THR A 730 18.10 33.72 43.83
CA THR A 730 18.42 35.13 43.64
C THR A 730 19.55 35.31 42.61
N PRO A 731 19.47 36.31 41.69
CA PRO A 731 20.44 36.54 40.59
C PRO A 731 21.92 36.74 40.94
N THR A 732 22.31 36.60 42.21
CA THR A 732 23.71 36.50 42.64
C THR A 732 24.17 35.03 42.76
N GLY A 733 23.44 34.09 42.16
CA GLY A 733 23.69 32.65 42.25
C GLY A 733 23.26 31.99 43.56
N SER A 734 22.72 32.75 44.52
CA SER A 734 22.37 32.21 45.85
C SER A 734 20.99 31.55 45.85
N ILE A 735 20.96 30.29 46.27
CA ILE A 735 19.76 29.49 46.53
C ILE A 735 19.55 29.37 48.05
N THR A 736 18.33 29.59 48.53
CA THR A 736 17.93 29.29 49.91
C THR A 736 16.71 28.36 49.94
N SER A 737 16.62 27.52 50.97
CA SER A 737 15.42 26.70 51.20
C SER A 737 14.28 27.56 51.77
N GLY A 738 13.04 27.27 51.37
CA GLY A 738 11.86 28.07 51.69
C GLY A 738 11.52 29.12 50.62
N GLY A 739 10.40 29.81 50.84
CA GLY A 739 9.97 30.95 50.01
C GLY A 739 10.62 32.29 50.44
N PRO A 740 10.40 33.38 49.70
CA PRO A 740 11.04 34.67 49.97
C PRO A 740 10.63 35.31 51.30
N VAL A 741 11.54 36.10 51.89
CA VAL A 741 11.30 36.94 53.08
C VAL A 741 11.49 38.43 52.73
N THR A 742 10.75 39.33 53.42
CA THR A 742 10.51 40.71 52.97
C THR A 742 11.03 41.78 53.95
N PRO A 743 12.07 42.58 53.59
CA PRO A 743 12.59 43.68 54.43
C PRO A 743 12.56 45.09 53.78
N THR A 744 12.86 46.12 54.59
CA THR A 744 12.66 47.58 54.36
C THR A 744 13.94 48.29 53.81
N PRO A 745 13.88 49.40 53.02
CA PRO A 745 14.99 49.94 52.16
C PRO A 745 16.03 50.88 52.84
N THR A 746 17.19 51.32 52.26
CA THR A 746 17.40 52.20 51.05
C THR A 746 18.92 52.44 50.64
N VAL A 747 19.25 52.82 49.36
CA VAL A 747 20.52 53.35 48.69
C VAL A 747 21.82 52.47 48.54
N THR A 748 22.81 52.54 47.60
CA THR A 748 23.25 53.35 46.37
C THR A 748 24.57 54.20 46.56
N PRO A 749 25.59 54.43 45.64
CA PRO A 749 25.82 54.17 44.17
C PRO A 749 27.26 53.64 43.66
N THR A 750 27.45 53.63 42.31
CA THR A 750 28.63 53.58 41.33
C THR A 750 29.92 54.41 41.66
N PRO A 751 31.20 54.21 41.17
CA PRO A 751 31.82 53.76 39.85
C PRO A 751 32.98 52.68 39.92
N THR A 752 33.77 52.17 38.92
CA THR A 752 34.11 52.37 37.45
C THR A 752 35.41 53.20 37.14
N PRO A 753 36.32 52.95 36.13
CA PRO A 753 36.63 51.85 35.14
C PRO A 753 38.06 51.14 35.37
N THR A 754 39.06 50.75 34.50
CA THR A 754 39.48 50.90 33.05
C THR A 754 40.68 49.97 32.56
N VAL A 755 40.89 49.77 31.23
CA VAL A 755 42.06 49.34 30.33
C VAL A 755 42.97 48.05 30.47
N THR A 756 42.93 47.13 29.45
CA THR A 756 43.94 46.77 28.35
C THR A 756 45.43 46.35 28.64
N PRO A 757 46.22 45.52 27.84
CA PRO A 757 46.02 44.60 26.67
C PRO A 757 46.68 43.14 26.69
N THR A 758 46.53 42.40 25.57
CA THR A 758 47.26 41.27 24.88
C THR A 758 48.81 41.19 25.07
N PRO A 759 49.61 40.06 24.84
CA PRO A 759 49.52 39.08 23.70
C PRO A 759 50.10 37.60 23.75
N THR A 760 49.60 36.71 22.85
CA THR A 760 50.15 35.49 22.10
C THR A 760 51.09 34.37 22.73
N PRO A 761 51.33 33.18 22.06
CA PRO A 761 51.64 31.88 22.75
C PRO A 761 52.93 31.10 22.33
N THR A 762 53.15 29.87 22.86
CA THR A 762 54.16 28.84 22.41
C THR A 762 53.69 27.37 22.67
N VAL A 763 54.49 26.31 22.39
CA VAL A 763 54.01 25.02 21.78
C VAL A 763 54.76 23.72 22.24
N THR A 764 54.03 22.61 22.55
CA THR A 764 54.41 21.13 22.48
C THR A 764 55.52 20.60 23.46
N PRO A 765 55.56 19.32 24.00
CA PRO A 765 55.39 18.00 23.33
C PRO A 765 54.70 16.82 24.11
N THR A 766 54.77 15.59 23.56
CA THR A 766 54.03 14.34 23.92
C THR A 766 54.95 13.11 24.16
N PRO A 767 54.56 12.13 25.01
CA PRO A 767 54.63 10.68 24.67
C PRO A 767 53.43 9.84 25.22
N THR A 768 52.75 8.94 24.49
CA THR A 768 53.10 7.55 24.04
C THR A 768 52.77 6.41 25.04
N PRO A 769 51.88 5.44 24.69
CA PRO A 769 51.73 4.13 25.34
C PRO A 769 51.98 2.91 24.41
N THR A 770 51.98 1.67 24.94
CA THR A 770 52.43 0.44 24.23
C THR A 770 51.41 -0.72 24.23
N VAL A 771 51.21 -1.26 23.01
CA VAL A 771 50.64 -2.54 22.49
C VAL A 771 51.02 -3.85 23.27
N THR A 772 50.50 -5.07 23.04
CA THR A 772 49.70 -5.77 21.97
C THR A 772 48.87 -6.95 22.60
N PRO A 773 48.01 -7.77 21.92
CA PRO A 773 48.22 -8.57 20.67
C PRO A 773 47.15 -8.38 19.56
N THR A 774 47.37 -9.01 18.40
CA THR A 774 46.79 -8.62 17.09
C THR A 774 46.16 -9.80 16.33
N PRO A 775 44.97 -9.64 15.70
CA PRO A 775 44.51 -10.49 14.60
C PRO A 775 45.11 -10.04 13.25
N THR A 776 45.49 -10.99 12.40
CA THR A 776 46.30 -10.75 11.18
C THR A 776 45.68 -9.74 10.20
N THR A 777 46.38 -8.65 9.93
CA THR A 777 45.96 -7.60 8.98
C THR A 777 46.55 -7.82 7.58
N THR A 778 45.69 -8.07 6.58
CA THR A 778 45.98 -7.74 5.18
C THR A 778 45.99 -6.20 5.02
N PRO A 779 46.80 -5.60 4.13
CA PRO A 779 46.93 -4.13 4.08
C PRO A 779 45.62 -3.41 3.80
N THR A 780 45.43 -2.24 4.42
CA THR A 780 44.46 -1.22 3.97
C THR A 780 44.90 -0.69 2.61
N GLY A 781 44.40 -1.34 1.54
CA GLY A 781 44.68 -0.96 0.16
C GLY A 781 44.09 0.40 -0.19
N ASN A 782 44.80 1.13 -1.06
CA ASN A 782 44.24 2.27 -1.78
C ASN A 782 43.10 1.76 -2.68
N THR A 783 41.96 2.45 -2.77
CA THR A 783 40.79 1.97 -3.53
C THR A 783 40.18 3.02 -4.46
N ALA A 784 39.56 2.54 -5.54
CA ALA A 784 38.64 3.33 -6.35
C ALA A 784 37.25 2.68 -6.31
N THR A 785 36.24 3.42 -5.84
CA THR A 785 34.83 3.02 -5.88
C THR A 785 34.14 3.76 -7.02
N ILE A 786 33.65 3.03 -8.01
CA ILE A 786 33.03 3.61 -9.21
C ILE A 786 31.56 3.22 -9.25
N TYR A 787 30.70 4.23 -9.25
CA TYR A 787 29.28 4.12 -9.58
C TYR A 787 29.09 4.41 -11.07
N TYR A 788 28.29 3.60 -11.77
CA TYR A 788 28.12 3.63 -13.21
C TYR A 788 26.63 3.59 -13.58
N LYS A 789 26.20 4.50 -14.45
CA LYS A 789 24.84 4.58 -14.98
C LYS A 789 24.86 4.83 -16.49
N ASN A 790 24.53 3.77 -17.23
CA ASN A 790 24.30 3.78 -18.66
C ASN A 790 23.02 2.97 -18.92
N THR A 791 21.95 3.63 -19.38
CA THR A 791 20.61 3.04 -19.48
C THR A 791 20.46 2.04 -20.63
N ALA A 792 21.39 2.01 -21.59
CA ALA A 792 21.41 1.01 -22.65
C ALA A 792 21.94 -0.36 -22.17
N TYR A 793 22.57 -0.43 -21.00
CA TYR A 793 23.34 -1.60 -20.55
C TYR A 793 22.60 -2.35 -19.43
N SER A 794 21.86 -3.40 -19.80
CA SER A 794 21.17 -4.30 -18.85
C SER A 794 22.15 -5.00 -17.90
N SER A 795 23.20 -5.62 -18.44
CA SER A 795 24.41 -6.01 -17.70
C SER A 795 25.54 -4.99 -17.91
N SER A 796 26.48 -4.89 -16.98
CA SER A 796 27.60 -3.93 -17.09
C SER A 796 28.87 -4.49 -16.45
N TYR A 797 29.99 -4.35 -17.16
CA TYR A 797 31.31 -4.84 -16.75
C TYR A 797 32.35 -3.73 -16.87
N ILE A 798 33.37 -3.76 -16.02
CA ILE A 798 34.56 -2.90 -16.10
C ILE A 798 35.79 -3.73 -16.49
N HIS A 799 36.37 -3.38 -17.63
CA HIS A 799 37.65 -3.91 -18.11
C HIS A 799 38.71 -2.85 -17.83
N TYR A 800 39.72 -3.17 -17.03
CA TYR A 800 40.64 -2.17 -16.51
C TYR A 800 42.07 -2.68 -16.35
N LYS A 801 42.99 -1.73 -16.18
CA LYS A 801 44.36 -1.93 -15.68
C LYS A 801 44.66 -0.90 -14.60
N LEU A 802 45.53 -1.23 -13.66
CA LEU A 802 46.01 -0.27 -12.66
C LEU A 802 47.08 0.66 -13.25
N ASP A 803 47.21 1.86 -12.70
CA ASP A 803 48.23 2.83 -13.11
C ASP A 803 49.66 2.29 -12.87
N GLY A 804 50.58 2.63 -13.79
CA GLY A 804 51.90 2.00 -13.87
C GLY A 804 51.89 0.56 -14.44
N GLY A 805 50.72 -0.09 -14.50
CA GLY A 805 50.53 -1.43 -15.06
C GLY A 805 50.37 -1.45 -16.59
N THR A 806 50.71 -2.59 -17.18
CA THR A 806 50.50 -2.94 -18.59
C THR A 806 49.44 -4.03 -18.80
N VAL A 807 49.13 -4.80 -17.75
CA VAL A 807 48.18 -5.93 -17.79
C VAL A 807 46.75 -5.43 -17.55
N TRP A 808 45.84 -5.80 -18.45
CA TRP A 808 44.39 -5.58 -18.31
C TRP A 808 43.70 -6.84 -17.76
N THR A 809 42.53 -6.67 -17.13
CA THR A 809 41.63 -7.79 -16.79
C THR A 809 41.13 -8.51 -18.06
N THR A 810 40.85 -9.80 -17.99
CA THR A 810 40.31 -10.54 -19.15
C THR A 810 38.91 -10.04 -19.51
N ALA A 811 38.68 -9.63 -20.77
CA ALA A 811 37.37 -9.17 -21.24
C ALA A 811 36.28 -10.28 -21.05
N PRO A 812 35.05 -9.94 -20.63
CA PRO A 812 34.48 -8.59 -20.49
C PRO A 812 34.94 -7.79 -19.27
N GLY A 813 35.76 -8.36 -18.38
CA GLY A 813 36.19 -7.73 -17.13
C GLY A 813 35.28 -8.09 -15.95
N GLU A 814 35.31 -7.27 -14.91
CA GLU A 814 34.58 -7.54 -13.66
C GLU A 814 33.16 -6.97 -13.72
N GLN A 815 32.18 -7.73 -13.25
CA GLN A 815 30.76 -7.34 -13.30
C GLN A 815 30.43 -6.34 -12.19
N LEU A 816 29.86 -5.18 -12.56
CA LEU A 816 29.37 -4.21 -11.58
C LEU A 816 28.09 -4.74 -10.92
N GLN A 817 27.99 -4.55 -9.61
CA GLN A 817 26.86 -5.00 -8.80
C GLN A 817 25.78 -3.92 -8.74
N ALA A 818 24.56 -4.26 -8.31
CA ALA A 818 23.56 -3.24 -7.99
C ALA A 818 24.04 -2.36 -6.82
N SER A 819 23.82 -1.04 -6.90
CA SER A 819 24.20 -0.10 -5.84
C SER A 819 22.98 0.36 -5.01
N SER A 820 23.24 1.04 -3.90
CA SER A 820 22.22 1.73 -3.09
C SER A 820 21.58 2.94 -3.78
N PHE A 821 22.13 3.42 -4.91
CA PHE A 821 21.63 4.59 -5.62
C PHE A 821 20.78 4.15 -6.84
N PRO A 822 19.49 4.55 -6.93
CA PRO A 822 18.58 4.08 -7.97
C PRO A 822 19.10 4.27 -9.41
N GLY A 823 19.17 3.16 -10.15
CA GLY A 823 19.68 3.10 -11.53
C GLY A 823 21.20 3.11 -11.68
N TYR A 824 21.98 3.17 -10.59
CA TYR A 824 23.43 3.05 -10.61
C TYR A 824 23.87 1.62 -10.23
N LYS A 825 24.90 1.13 -10.91
CA LYS A 825 25.65 -0.08 -10.54
C LYS A 825 26.99 0.34 -9.95
N SER A 826 27.62 -0.46 -9.10
CA SER A 826 28.85 -0.09 -8.40
C SER A 826 29.87 -1.22 -8.32
N ILE A 827 31.15 -0.85 -8.24
CA ILE A 827 32.27 -1.74 -7.94
C ILE A 827 33.36 -0.98 -7.17
N THR A 828 34.09 -1.66 -6.29
CA THR A 828 35.25 -1.10 -5.58
C THR A 828 36.49 -1.93 -5.91
N ILE A 829 37.46 -1.31 -6.59
CA ILE A 829 38.71 -1.93 -7.03
C ILE A 829 39.82 -1.62 -6.02
N GLN A 830 40.61 -2.64 -5.69
CA GLN A 830 41.82 -2.53 -4.87
C GLN A 830 43.00 -2.12 -5.76
N LEU A 831 43.54 -0.92 -5.54
CA LEU A 831 44.66 -0.35 -6.30
C LEU A 831 46.03 -0.77 -5.74
N GLY A 832 46.07 -1.23 -4.48
CA GLY A 832 47.32 -1.54 -3.79
C GLY A 832 48.17 -0.29 -3.59
N THR A 833 49.25 -0.18 -4.38
CA THR A 833 50.16 0.98 -4.41
C THR A 833 49.97 1.90 -5.63
N ALA A 834 49.04 1.59 -6.55
CA ALA A 834 48.75 2.45 -7.69
C ALA A 834 47.96 3.71 -7.27
N SER A 835 48.15 4.80 -8.03
CA SER A 835 47.41 6.07 -7.87
C SER A 835 45.93 5.94 -8.24
N GLY A 836 45.64 5.13 -9.25
CA GLY A 836 44.36 5.00 -9.92
C GLY A 836 44.34 3.85 -10.91
N LEU A 837 43.38 3.88 -11.82
CA LEU A 837 43.17 2.86 -12.85
C LEU A 837 42.69 3.45 -14.18
N THR A 838 43.07 2.80 -15.28
CA THR A 838 42.55 3.07 -16.64
C THR A 838 41.48 2.02 -16.98
N ALA A 839 40.28 2.41 -17.43
CA ALA A 839 39.14 1.51 -17.63
C ALA A 839 38.31 1.78 -18.89
N ALA A 840 37.64 0.74 -19.39
CA ALA A 840 36.54 0.83 -20.34
C ALA A 840 35.37 -0.03 -19.82
N PHE A 841 34.14 0.39 -20.13
CA PHE A 841 32.93 -0.33 -19.70
C PHE A 841 32.32 -1.06 -20.89
N ASN A 842 31.57 -2.14 -20.64
CA ASN A 842 30.86 -2.88 -21.68
C ASN A 842 29.63 -3.60 -21.13
N ASN A 843 28.77 -4.08 -22.04
CA ASN A 843 27.54 -4.80 -21.69
C ASN A 843 27.70 -6.33 -21.53
N GLY A 844 28.92 -6.86 -21.65
CA GLY A 844 29.19 -8.31 -21.64
C GLY A 844 29.01 -9.03 -22.97
N SER A 845 28.38 -8.40 -23.97
CA SER A 845 28.14 -8.95 -25.31
C SER A 845 28.92 -8.23 -26.43
N GLY A 846 29.91 -7.42 -26.06
CA GLY A 846 30.87 -6.81 -26.99
C GLY A 846 30.53 -5.37 -27.42
N THR A 847 29.49 -4.75 -26.87
CA THR A 847 29.28 -3.29 -27.00
C THR A 847 30.05 -2.57 -25.90
N TRP A 848 30.86 -1.58 -26.28
CA TRP A 848 31.76 -0.85 -25.39
C TRP A 848 31.34 0.60 -25.17
N ASP A 849 31.55 1.09 -23.95
CA ASP A 849 31.44 2.48 -23.53
C ASP A 849 32.86 2.94 -23.15
N ASN A 850 33.42 3.79 -24.00
CA ASN A 850 34.83 4.19 -23.99
C ASN A 850 35.03 5.60 -24.60
N ASN A 851 34.48 6.63 -23.96
CA ASN A 851 34.83 8.06 -24.14
C ASN A 851 35.34 8.48 -25.54
N GLY A 852 34.52 8.27 -26.58
CA GLY A 852 34.90 8.64 -27.96
C GLY A 852 36.10 7.86 -28.53
N SER A 853 36.21 6.57 -28.24
CA SER A 853 37.37 5.68 -28.52
C SER A 853 38.56 5.82 -27.55
N SER A 854 38.37 6.48 -26.40
CA SER A 854 39.38 6.61 -25.34
C SER A 854 38.94 5.90 -24.05
N ASN A 855 39.89 5.39 -23.29
CA ASN A 855 39.57 4.81 -21.98
C ASN A 855 39.31 5.91 -20.94
N TYR A 856 38.46 5.61 -19.96
CA TYR A 856 38.30 6.39 -18.75
C TYR A 856 39.52 6.22 -17.82
N HIS A 857 39.73 7.18 -16.93
CA HIS A 857 40.71 7.10 -15.85
C HIS A 857 40.05 7.55 -14.55
N PHE A 858 40.43 6.90 -13.45
CA PHE A 858 39.94 7.19 -12.10
C PHE A 858 41.10 7.11 -11.12
N ASP A 859 41.40 8.19 -10.41
CA ASP A 859 42.27 8.15 -9.23
C ASP A 859 41.60 7.40 -8.07
N ALA A 860 42.34 7.17 -6.99
CA ALA A 860 41.77 6.69 -5.73
C ALA A 860 40.67 7.61 -5.19
N GLY A 861 39.64 7.00 -4.58
CA GLY A 861 38.46 7.70 -4.06
C GLY A 861 37.15 7.18 -4.64
N THR A 862 36.08 7.96 -4.48
CA THR A 862 34.74 7.63 -4.98
C THR A 862 34.43 8.45 -6.22
N TRP A 863 33.87 7.81 -7.24
CA TRP A 863 33.56 8.41 -8.55
C TRP A 863 32.20 7.96 -9.06
N SER A 864 31.55 8.82 -9.84
CA SER A 864 30.33 8.53 -10.57
C SER A 864 30.56 8.75 -12.08
N LEU A 865 30.18 7.78 -12.90
CA LEU A 865 30.22 7.82 -14.36
C LEU A 865 28.79 7.67 -14.91
N VAL A 866 28.28 8.72 -15.56
CA VAL A 866 26.94 8.75 -16.15
C VAL A 866 27.04 9.07 -17.63
N ASN A 867 26.66 8.13 -18.50
CA ASN A 867 26.66 8.30 -19.96
C ASN A 867 27.91 9.01 -20.52
N GLY A 868 29.09 8.57 -20.10
CA GLY A 868 30.40 9.09 -20.50
C GLY A 868 30.95 10.28 -19.68
N SER A 869 30.17 10.88 -18.79
CA SER A 869 30.62 11.99 -17.92
C SER A 869 31.08 11.48 -16.55
N ILE A 870 32.32 11.78 -16.15
CA ILE A 870 32.86 11.48 -14.81
C ILE A 870 32.66 12.67 -13.87
N SER A 871 32.23 12.40 -12.63
CA SER A 871 32.29 13.31 -11.49
C SER A 871 32.88 12.61 -10.26
N ALA A 872 33.55 13.39 -9.40
CA ALA A 872 34.04 12.89 -8.10
C ALA A 872 32.89 12.86 -7.08
N GLY A 873 32.87 11.84 -6.23
CA GLY A 873 31.87 11.62 -5.19
C GLY A 873 30.79 10.60 -5.55
N GLU A 874 29.89 10.38 -4.58
CA GLU A 874 28.73 9.50 -4.71
C GLU A 874 27.68 10.04 -5.69
N PRO A 875 26.80 9.18 -6.24
CA PRO A 875 25.74 9.59 -7.15
C PRO A 875 24.79 10.64 -6.57
N GLN A 876 24.60 11.74 -7.29
CA GLN A 876 23.51 12.67 -7.03
C GLN A 876 22.22 12.19 -7.71
N ALA A 877 21.07 12.55 -7.11
CA ALA A 877 19.76 12.22 -7.63
C ALA A 877 19.53 12.80 -9.04
N ASP A 878 18.83 12.04 -9.89
CA ASP A 878 18.44 12.47 -11.24
C ASP A 878 17.61 13.76 -11.15
N SER A 879 18.18 14.88 -11.59
CA SER A 879 17.61 16.20 -11.37
C SER A 879 18.05 17.20 -12.43
N VAL A 880 17.16 18.11 -12.81
CA VAL A 880 17.41 19.14 -13.82
C VAL A 880 17.09 20.50 -13.22
N THR A 881 18.12 21.33 -13.05
CA THR A 881 17.98 22.74 -12.70
C THR A 881 17.79 23.56 -13.96
N PHE A 882 16.56 24.01 -14.21
CA PHE A 882 16.28 24.98 -15.26
C PHE A 882 16.65 26.38 -14.76
N ARG A 883 17.50 27.10 -15.50
CA ARG A 883 17.88 28.49 -15.24
C ARG A 883 17.40 29.36 -16.40
N VAL A 884 16.45 30.24 -16.14
CA VAL A 884 15.74 31.05 -17.15
C VAL A 884 16.14 32.51 -17.01
N ASN A 885 16.84 33.02 -18.03
CA ASN A 885 16.95 34.46 -18.26
C ASN A 885 15.65 34.97 -18.90
N VAL A 886 15.13 36.09 -18.42
CA VAL A 886 13.88 36.72 -18.89
C VAL A 886 14.17 38.14 -19.41
N PRO A 887 13.40 38.67 -20.37
CA PRO A 887 13.69 39.98 -20.97
C PRO A 887 13.42 41.11 -19.97
N ALA A 888 14.07 42.28 -20.17
CA ALA A 888 13.92 43.44 -19.30
C ALA A 888 12.49 44.02 -19.24
N SER A 889 11.61 43.65 -20.18
CA SER A 889 10.17 43.96 -20.16
C SER A 889 9.36 43.10 -19.18
N THR A 890 9.96 42.07 -18.57
CA THR A 890 9.26 41.18 -17.62
C THR A 890 8.81 41.96 -16.36
N PRO A 891 7.51 41.97 -16.01
CA PRO A 891 7.02 42.69 -14.85
C PRO A 891 7.70 42.25 -13.55
N ALA A 892 8.21 43.22 -12.77
CA ALA A 892 9.06 42.95 -11.61
C ALA A 892 8.39 42.12 -10.49
N SER A 893 7.06 42.15 -10.41
CA SER A 893 6.24 41.40 -9.45
C SER A 893 5.49 40.21 -10.05
N GLY A 894 5.77 39.85 -11.31
CA GLY A 894 5.11 38.73 -11.98
C GLY A 894 5.76 37.37 -11.64
N PRO A 895 4.97 36.31 -11.41
CA PRO A 895 5.51 34.96 -11.35
C PRO A 895 5.99 34.50 -12.73
N VAL A 896 6.88 33.52 -12.73
CA VAL A 896 7.38 32.82 -13.93
C VAL A 896 7.27 31.33 -13.64
N TYR A 897 6.75 30.55 -14.59
CA TYR A 897 6.55 29.09 -14.43
C TYR A 897 7.25 28.30 -15.53
N LEU A 898 7.63 27.07 -15.20
CA LEU A 898 8.05 26.06 -16.19
C LEU A 898 6.88 25.10 -16.40
N THR A 899 6.30 25.12 -17.59
CA THR A 899 5.09 24.35 -17.91
C THR A 899 5.42 23.28 -18.96
N GLY A 900 4.98 22.04 -18.77
CA GLY A 900 5.38 20.93 -19.64
C GLY A 900 4.63 19.63 -19.40
N THR A 901 5.12 18.56 -20.02
CA THR A 901 4.54 17.20 -19.90
C THR A 901 4.62 16.63 -18.49
N PHE A 902 5.48 17.17 -17.63
CA PHE A 902 5.59 16.80 -16.20
C PHE A 902 4.52 17.46 -15.30
N ASN A 903 3.78 18.46 -15.78
CA ASN A 903 2.68 19.11 -15.05
C ASN A 903 1.40 19.23 -15.89
N SER A 904 1.18 18.29 -16.80
CA SER A 904 0.01 18.24 -17.71
C SER A 904 -0.26 19.55 -18.44
N TRP A 905 0.80 20.29 -18.80
CA TRP A 905 0.73 21.59 -19.46
C TRP A 905 -0.03 22.68 -18.67
N ASN A 906 -0.10 22.59 -17.34
CA ASN A 906 -0.67 23.64 -16.50
C ASN A 906 0.21 24.91 -16.51
N ALA A 907 -0.33 26.00 -17.06
CA ALA A 907 0.36 27.26 -17.28
C ALA A 907 0.60 28.10 -16.00
N ALA A 908 0.03 27.73 -14.85
CA ALA A 908 0.01 28.53 -13.62
C ALA A 908 0.34 27.73 -12.34
N ASP A 909 0.84 26.50 -12.49
CA ASP A 909 1.03 25.56 -11.37
C ASP A 909 2.04 26.07 -10.31
N PRO A 910 1.61 26.32 -9.06
CA PRO A 910 2.50 26.80 -8.00
C PRO A 910 3.70 25.88 -7.72
N ALA A 911 3.58 24.56 -7.94
CA ALA A 911 4.69 23.63 -7.74
C ALA A 911 5.83 23.82 -8.77
N TYR A 912 5.53 24.47 -9.89
CA TYR A 912 6.48 24.73 -10.98
C TYR A 912 6.82 26.21 -11.16
N GLN A 913 6.54 27.04 -10.14
CA GLN A 913 6.95 28.44 -10.10
C GLN A 913 8.46 28.58 -9.87
N LEU A 914 9.15 29.34 -10.71
CA LEU A 914 10.58 29.58 -10.58
C LEU A 914 10.87 30.63 -9.50
N THR A 915 11.88 30.35 -8.67
CA THR A 915 12.42 31.31 -7.71
C THR A 915 13.44 32.22 -8.40
N LYS A 916 13.37 33.53 -8.17
CA LYS A 916 14.34 34.49 -8.71
C LYS A 916 15.59 34.58 -7.83
N GLY A 917 16.75 34.28 -8.38
CA GLY A 917 18.04 34.41 -7.72
C GLY A 917 18.48 35.88 -7.54
N SER A 918 19.50 36.08 -6.69
CA SER A 918 20.15 37.38 -6.49
C SER A 918 20.95 37.87 -7.71
N ASP A 919 21.24 36.98 -8.64
CA ASP A 919 21.76 37.25 -9.99
C ASP A 919 20.67 37.71 -10.98
N GLY A 920 19.40 37.74 -10.55
CA GLY A 920 18.24 38.11 -11.35
C GLY A 920 17.68 36.99 -12.23
N VAL A 921 18.33 35.82 -12.26
CA VAL A 921 17.93 34.66 -13.06
C VAL A 921 16.83 33.89 -12.33
N TYR A 922 15.81 33.43 -13.05
CA TYR A 922 14.76 32.57 -12.47
C TYR A 922 15.22 31.11 -12.51
N SER A 923 14.98 30.32 -11.47
CA SER A 923 15.36 28.91 -11.45
C SER A 923 14.39 27.99 -10.72
N ILE A 924 14.34 26.74 -11.18
CA ILE A 924 13.67 25.61 -10.52
C ILE A 924 14.47 24.33 -10.77
N THR A 925 14.54 23.44 -9.78
CA THR A 925 15.14 22.11 -9.92
C THR A 925 14.05 21.04 -9.87
N LEU A 926 13.93 20.24 -10.92
CA LEU A 926 12.94 19.17 -11.05
C LEU A 926 13.62 17.80 -11.00
N SER A 927 13.02 16.86 -10.28
CA SER A 927 13.43 15.45 -10.28
C SER A 927 12.95 14.77 -11.56
N LEU A 928 13.75 14.79 -12.62
CA LEU A 928 13.40 14.22 -13.93
C LEU A 928 14.27 12.98 -14.21
N PRO A 929 13.69 11.77 -14.31
CA PRO A 929 14.44 10.53 -14.53
C PRO A 929 15.28 10.51 -15.81
N ALA A 930 16.41 9.81 -15.75
CA ALA A 930 17.26 9.56 -16.91
C ALA A 930 16.48 8.90 -18.08
N GLY A 931 16.60 9.47 -19.28
CA GLY A 931 15.99 8.93 -20.50
C GLY A 931 14.54 9.32 -20.76
N THR A 932 13.82 9.91 -19.79
CA THR A 932 12.44 10.37 -20.00
C THR A 932 12.41 11.69 -20.76
N ALA A 933 12.06 11.65 -22.05
CA ALA A 933 11.91 12.85 -22.85
C ALA A 933 10.71 13.70 -22.35
N VAL A 934 10.99 14.91 -21.86
CA VAL A 934 9.98 15.90 -21.47
C VAL A 934 9.90 17.02 -22.50
N GLN A 935 8.68 17.53 -22.73
CA GLN A 935 8.46 18.77 -23.47
C GLN A 935 8.04 19.88 -22.51
N TYR A 936 8.47 21.11 -22.77
CA TYR A 936 8.21 22.26 -21.88
C TYR A 936 8.25 23.62 -22.60
N LYS A 937 7.75 24.64 -21.90
CA LYS A 937 7.77 26.08 -22.21
C LYS A 937 7.85 26.90 -20.92
N VAL A 938 8.17 28.18 -21.04
CA VAL A 938 8.09 29.16 -19.94
C VAL A 938 6.84 30.05 -20.08
N THR A 939 6.14 30.31 -18.97
CA THR A 939 4.96 31.21 -18.91
C THR A 939 5.09 32.24 -17.79
N ARG A 940 4.12 33.16 -17.70
CA ARG A 940 3.85 34.01 -16.52
C ARG A 940 2.44 33.80 -15.97
N GLY A 941 1.97 32.54 -15.96
CA GLY A 941 0.68 32.14 -15.40
C GLY A 941 -0.45 31.93 -16.42
N ALA A 942 -0.23 32.13 -17.72
CA ALA A 942 -1.26 31.90 -18.74
C ALA A 942 -0.67 31.59 -20.13
N TRP A 943 -1.43 30.90 -20.97
CA TRP A 943 -1.06 30.69 -22.38
C TRP A 943 -1.07 31.98 -23.22
N THR A 944 -1.74 33.04 -22.74
CA THR A 944 -1.68 34.39 -23.31
C THR A 944 -0.39 35.14 -22.99
N ASN A 945 0.41 34.68 -22.01
CA ASN A 945 1.67 35.30 -21.59
C ASN A 945 2.88 34.32 -21.62
N VAL A 946 2.77 33.31 -22.48
CA VAL A 946 3.84 32.35 -22.81
C VAL A 946 5.05 33.02 -23.50
N GLU A 947 6.21 32.37 -23.44
CA GLU A 947 7.36 32.76 -24.26
C GLU A 947 7.09 32.67 -25.78
N VAL A 948 7.58 33.67 -26.51
CA VAL A 948 7.54 33.75 -27.98
C VAL A 948 8.91 34.16 -28.54
N ASN A 949 9.10 33.96 -29.85
CA ASN A 949 10.29 34.44 -30.55
C ASN A 949 10.38 35.98 -30.47
N SER A 950 11.57 36.53 -30.67
CA SER A 950 11.81 38.00 -30.69
C SER A 950 10.91 38.78 -31.68
N ASN A 951 10.46 38.14 -32.77
CA ASN A 951 9.50 38.71 -33.73
C ASN A 951 8.02 38.60 -33.31
N GLY A 952 7.72 37.98 -32.16
CA GLY A 952 6.36 37.75 -31.64
C GLY A 952 5.70 36.45 -32.09
N SER A 953 6.31 35.62 -32.95
CA SER A 953 5.71 34.34 -33.36
C SER A 953 5.88 33.27 -32.28
N ASP A 954 4.90 32.37 -32.17
CA ASP A 954 4.97 31.23 -31.26
C ASP A 954 6.23 30.39 -31.48
N ILE A 955 6.85 29.94 -30.38
CA ILE A 955 7.91 28.93 -30.38
C ILE A 955 7.24 27.55 -30.33
N SER A 956 7.82 26.55 -30.98
CA SER A 956 7.51 25.13 -30.73
C SER A 956 7.77 24.75 -29.26
N ASN A 957 7.27 23.60 -28.82
CA ASN A 957 7.66 23.07 -27.51
C ASN A 957 9.17 22.81 -27.47
N ARG A 958 9.83 23.16 -26.37
CA ARG A 958 11.23 22.81 -26.10
C ARG A 958 11.25 21.35 -25.61
N THR A 959 12.26 20.58 -25.99
CA THR A 959 12.40 19.18 -25.55
C THR A 959 13.70 19.00 -24.77
N LEU A 960 13.66 18.16 -23.74
CA LEU A 960 14.83 17.68 -23.00
C LEU A 960 14.67 16.18 -22.73
N THR A 961 15.72 15.42 -22.98
CA THR A 961 15.87 14.06 -22.45
C THR A 961 16.99 14.08 -21.41
N PRO A 962 16.70 13.97 -20.10
CA PRO A 962 17.72 14.05 -19.07
C PRO A 962 18.72 12.90 -19.21
N ALA A 963 20.02 13.19 -19.11
CA ALA A 963 21.08 12.18 -19.19
C ALA A 963 21.29 11.37 -17.89
N GLY A 964 20.49 11.60 -16.84
CA GLY A 964 20.73 11.11 -15.47
C GLY A 964 21.68 11.99 -14.65
N GLY A 965 21.66 11.83 -13.32
CA GLY A 965 22.38 12.69 -12.38
C GLY A 965 21.88 14.14 -12.38
N ALA A 966 22.64 15.03 -11.74
CA ALA A 966 22.32 16.45 -11.65
C ALA A 966 22.76 17.22 -12.92
N GLN A 967 21.83 17.93 -13.55
CA GLN A 967 22.04 18.71 -14.78
C GLN A 967 21.57 20.16 -14.61
N THR A 968 22.08 21.06 -15.47
CA THR A 968 21.60 22.45 -15.55
C THR A 968 21.25 22.81 -16.99
N VAL A 969 20.01 23.23 -17.23
CA VAL A 969 19.51 23.69 -18.54
C VAL A 969 19.35 25.20 -18.50
N ASN A 970 20.22 25.90 -19.22
CA ASN A 970 20.16 27.36 -19.34
C ASN A 970 19.22 27.74 -20.50
N LEU A 971 18.22 28.55 -20.19
CA LEU A 971 17.17 29.02 -21.07
C LEU A 971 17.20 30.55 -21.15
N THR A 972 16.65 31.09 -22.23
CA THR A 972 16.41 32.52 -22.38
C THR A 972 15.09 32.73 -23.10
N VAL A 973 14.17 33.42 -22.44
CA VAL A 973 12.94 33.95 -23.04
C VAL A 973 13.34 35.20 -23.80
N GLN A 974 13.05 35.26 -25.11
CA GLN A 974 13.34 36.46 -25.90
C GLN A 974 12.26 37.53 -25.73
N ARG A 975 10.99 37.09 -25.67
CA ARG A 975 9.80 37.93 -25.61
C ARG A 975 8.64 37.15 -24.98
N TRP A 976 7.65 37.87 -24.42
CA TRP A 976 6.39 37.30 -23.95
C TRP A 976 5.27 37.61 -24.95
N LYS A 977 4.28 36.72 -25.11
CA LYS A 977 3.23 36.84 -26.13
C LYS A 977 2.37 38.10 -26.01
N ASP A 978 2.32 38.69 -24.82
CA ASP A 978 1.54 39.87 -24.43
C ASP A 978 2.36 41.17 -24.29
N LEU A 979 3.69 41.16 -24.52
CA LEU A 979 4.60 42.31 -24.32
C LEU A 979 5.52 42.53 -25.52
#